data_AF-A0ABC8AUF3-F1
#
_entry.id   AF-A0ABC8AUF3-F1
#
_cell.length_a   1.000
_cell.length_b   1.000
_cell.length_c   1.000
_cell.angle_alpha   90.00
_cell.angle_beta   90.00
_cell.angle_gamma   90.00
#
_symmetry.space_group_name_H-M   'P 1'
#
loop_
_entity.id
_entity.type
_entity.pdbx_description
1 polymer ?
#
loop_
_entity_poly.entity_id
_entity_poly.type
_entity_poly.pdbx_seq_one_letter_code
_entity_poly.pdbx_strand_id
1 'polypeptide(L)'
;MSLSFDTLLVANRGEIACRILRSARGLGLKTVAVYSDADLGAAHVRLADTAIRLGPAPAAQSYLRAELVIEAASAAGAGAIHPGYGFLSENADFATAVAEAGLMFVGPTPEQLRVFGDKHAAREAARAVGVPLVPGTGVLESVDHAAAEAERIGYPVMLKAVGGGGGIGMQACSGADELRAAYARVQRLAAANFSSAGVFLERFVARARHVEVQVFGDGLGRVVSLGTRDCSLQRRNQKVLEEAPAPGLSAQITAELLETSRVLARSVGYRSAGTVEFVYDTEREAVSFLEMNTRLQVEHPVTEAVTGVDLVAWMLRLAGGDATMLDGLPEDGPAIVGSAVEARVYAEDPGHDHRPSAGLITCASFPGDARVDTWIGTGTEISAHYDPLLAKVITHGETRAAAFERLSAALADTRVYGVQTNLPQLRAAAVAPLVRAAQHVTSSLAEVSFASRRVDVLRAGTMTTVQDHPGRIGLWEVGIPPSGPMDDLSFTLANTAVGNPPGAPGLECTLMGPQLRFSGPALVCVTGAPTLITVDGAPVPMWEPVTLAAGAVLDIGAPTDAGLRTYLAIRGGIDAPLYHGSAATFTLGGFGGITGTAVADGDVLGIAAPDGLGPCQPVPAEQRPAFTHDWQLAVGEGPQTAPAYFTDADMARFYTHPWRVGSHANRTGIRLEGPKPEWSRADGGEAGLHPSNLHDNPYSVGALNVSGGTPILLGPDGPSLGGFACPLTVVSAHRWKLGQLRPGDTLCFTPVGDDAATALRTAPAARATAVITDAAAALRDRGVLGRRPAGPDRPPVAYLRGGDDNILVEYGEMVLDLGLRMRVHALAHALAAAAPAGIIDVTPGVRSLHIHFDPDALPPYRLLGLLAELEEQLPATGDLVVPSRTIRLPLSFDDPSIAEAIDRYRNGIRAAAPWLPSNTEFIRRINGLDSVEEVRRTVFDAEYLVLGLGDVYLGAPLAVPLDPRHRLVTTKYNPARTWTPSDAVGIGGKYLCVYGMASPGGYQLIGRTIPIWSSYRQTAPFEAGTPWLFRFFDRIVWEPVTAEQLLEQRDAARAGRFDADISDGTFALADHLRLLRDHADDIADFETRQAAAFSAEKQAWHAAGEFDRTVVAPPPSEPRADLLDDLPAGATVVTAPMVGHVWRVAIAAGERLTAGHPVAVLEAMKLELPVPSPVTGTVLRVLAAPGTQVQPGTPLAVIGVD
;
A
#
# COMPACT_ATOMS: atom_id res chain seq x y z
N MET A 1 -30.86 -1.41 33.73
CA MET A 1 -32.09 -1.45 32.91
C MET A 1 -31.97 -2.64 31.97
N SER A 2 -33.01 -3.45 31.79
CA SER A 2 -33.04 -4.50 30.76
C SER A 2 -33.84 -3.97 29.59
N LEU A 3 -33.22 -3.82 28.42
CA LEU A 3 -33.94 -3.52 27.18
C LEU A 3 -34.78 -4.75 26.77
N SER A 4 -35.80 -4.55 25.93
CA SER A 4 -36.64 -5.64 25.42
C SER A 4 -35.91 -6.61 24.46
N PHE A 5 -34.70 -6.26 24.02
CA PHE A 5 -33.82 -7.09 23.18
C PHE A 5 -32.36 -7.02 23.70
N ASP A 6 -31.56 -8.05 23.41
CA ASP A 6 -30.15 -8.14 23.80
C ASP A 6 -29.17 -8.05 22.62
N THR A 7 -29.68 -8.14 21.38
CA THR A 7 -28.89 -8.24 20.14
C THR A 7 -29.40 -7.25 19.09
N LEU A 8 -28.49 -6.46 18.52
CA LEU A 8 -28.78 -5.42 17.53
C LEU A 8 -28.08 -5.74 16.20
N LEU A 9 -28.82 -5.69 15.09
CA LEU A 9 -28.24 -5.62 13.75
C LEU A 9 -28.15 -4.17 13.27
N VAL A 10 -27.01 -3.81 12.68
CA VAL A 10 -26.83 -2.51 12.03
C VAL A 10 -26.94 -2.67 10.53
N ALA A 11 -28.02 -2.16 9.94
CA ALA A 11 -28.30 -2.24 8.49
C ALA A 11 -27.60 -1.11 7.73
N ASN A 12 -26.29 -0.98 7.92
CA ASN A 12 -25.46 0.06 7.32
C ASN A 12 -23.99 -0.37 7.28
N ARG A 13 -23.13 0.51 6.76
CA ARG A 13 -21.68 0.33 6.61
C ARG A 13 -20.92 1.54 7.14
N GLY A 14 -19.60 1.53 6.96
CA GLY A 14 -18.78 2.74 7.11
C GLY A 14 -18.75 3.30 8.54
N GLU A 15 -18.66 4.62 8.65
CA GLU A 15 -18.45 5.30 9.94
C GLU A 15 -19.67 5.19 10.85
N ILE A 16 -20.88 5.24 10.30
CA ILE A 16 -22.12 5.19 11.06
C ILE A 16 -22.34 3.81 11.66
N ALA A 17 -22.00 2.74 10.92
CA ALA A 17 -22.00 1.40 11.48
C ALA A 17 -21.02 1.30 12.66
N CYS A 18 -19.78 1.77 12.49
CA CYS A 18 -18.79 1.82 13.57
C CYS A 18 -19.30 2.60 14.79
N ARG A 19 -19.93 3.77 14.60
CA ARG A 19 -20.55 4.55 15.67
C ARG A 19 -21.61 3.68 16.37
N ILE A 20 -22.61 3.20 15.64
CA ILE A 20 -23.76 2.51 16.25
C ILE A 20 -23.32 1.31 17.07
N LEU A 21 -22.36 0.53 16.55
CA LEU A 21 -21.76 -0.61 17.26
C LEU A 21 -21.13 -0.18 18.60
N ARG A 22 -20.43 0.97 18.65
CA ARG A 22 -19.86 1.50 19.91
C ARG A 22 -20.94 1.84 20.94
N SER A 23 -21.99 2.57 20.54
CA SER A 23 -23.08 2.91 21.47
C SER A 23 -23.87 1.68 21.92
N ALA A 24 -24.13 0.72 21.02
CA ALA A 24 -24.80 -0.54 21.35
C ALA A 24 -24.01 -1.36 22.39
N ARG A 25 -22.69 -1.49 22.20
CA ARG A 25 -21.80 -2.14 23.19
C ARG A 25 -21.79 -1.40 24.53
N GLY A 26 -21.81 -0.07 24.52
CA GLY A 26 -21.92 0.74 25.74
C GLY A 26 -23.21 0.46 26.53
N LEU A 27 -24.28 0.02 25.85
CA LEU A 27 -25.54 -0.42 26.45
C LEU A 27 -25.57 -1.92 26.81
N GLY A 28 -24.48 -2.66 26.55
CA GLY A 28 -24.38 -4.10 26.81
C GLY A 28 -25.07 -5.00 25.77
N LEU A 29 -25.37 -4.48 24.58
CA LEU A 29 -25.98 -5.25 23.49
C LEU A 29 -24.92 -6.04 22.72
N LYS A 30 -25.27 -7.25 22.30
CA LYS A 30 -24.55 -7.98 21.24
C LYS A 30 -24.81 -7.32 19.90
N THR A 31 -23.82 -7.36 19.02
CA THR A 31 -23.82 -6.58 17.79
C THR A 31 -23.62 -7.43 16.55
N VAL A 32 -24.41 -7.14 15.51
CA VAL A 32 -24.36 -7.81 14.21
C VAL A 32 -24.11 -6.77 13.12
N ALA A 33 -23.03 -6.94 12.36
CA ALA A 33 -22.75 -6.18 11.15
C ALA A 33 -23.22 -6.95 9.91
N VAL A 34 -23.65 -6.21 8.90
CA VAL A 34 -23.83 -6.74 7.54
C VAL A 34 -22.79 -6.13 6.60
N TYR A 35 -22.38 -6.88 5.57
CA TYR A 35 -21.38 -6.39 4.63
C TYR A 35 -21.55 -6.94 3.21
N SER A 36 -21.06 -6.15 2.25
CA SER A 36 -20.83 -6.60 0.87
C SER A 36 -19.42 -7.14 0.68
N ASP A 37 -19.13 -7.81 -0.45
CA ASP A 37 -17.76 -8.22 -0.79
C ASP A 37 -16.73 -7.09 -0.71
N ALA A 38 -17.09 -5.87 -1.09
CA ALA A 38 -16.20 -4.70 -1.03
C ALA A 38 -15.89 -4.23 0.40
N ASP A 39 -16.70 -4.63 1.39
CA ASP A 39 -16.56 -4.24 2.79
C ASP A 39 -16.06 -5.40 3.68
N LEU A 40 -15.63 -6.53 3.12
CA LEU A 40 -15.12 -7.69 3.89
C LEU A 40 -14.06 -7.26 4.92
N GLY A 41 -13.15 -6.37 4.51
CA GLY A 41 -12.11 -5.81 5.37
C GLY A 41 -12.49 -4.50 6.09
N ALA A 42 -13.75 -4.07 6.11
CA ALA A 42 -14.13 -2.80 6.73
C ALA A 42 -14.11 -2.87 8.27
N ALA A 43 -13.96 -1.71 8.94
CA ALA A 43 -13.86 -1.67 10.39
C ALA A 43 -15.13 -2.16 11.10
N HIS A 44 -16.32 -1.89 10.56
CA HIS A 44 -17.58 -2.32 11.20
C HIS A 44 -17.75 -3.85 11.22
N VAL A 45 -17.18 -4.57 10.25
CA VAL A 45 -17.14 -6.04 10.21
C VAL A 45 -16.29 -6.62 11.34
N ARG A 46 -15.14 -5.99 11.63
CA ARG A 46 -14.28 -6.35 12.77
C ARG A 46 -14.91 -5.98 14.11
N LEU A 47 -15.54 -4.82 14.16
CA LEU A 47 -16.11 -4.27 15.39
C LEU A 47 -17.38 -5.00 15.84
N ALA A 48 -18.06 -5.78 15.01
CA ALA A 48 -19.26 -6.50 15.43
C ALA A 48 -18.94 -7.88 16.00
N ASP A 49 -19.75 -8.36 16.94
CA ASP A 49 -19.60 -9.69 17.52
C ASP A 49 -19.91 -10.77 16.47
N THR A 50 -20.90 -10.53 15.60
CA THR A 50 -21.22 -11.35 14.42
C THR A 50 -21.20 -10.49 13.16
N ALA A 51 -20.79 -11.06 12.02
CA ALA A 51 -20.83 -10.38 10.73
C ALA A 51 -21.42 -11.30 9.65
N ILE A 52 -22.35 -10.78 8.83
CA ILE A 52 -23.06 -11.55 7.81
C ILE A 52 -22.89 -10.90 6.44
N ARG A 53 -22.46 -11.69 5.46
CA ARG A 53 -22.33 -11.27 4.07
C ARG A 53 -23.72 -11.17 3.42
N LEU A 54 -24.05 -10.01 2.86
CA LEU A 54 -25.26 -9.80 2.07
C LEU A 54 -25.07 -10.25 0.61
N GLY A 55 -23.93 -9.92 0.00
CA GLY A 55 -23.72 -10.20 -1.41
C GLY A 55 -22.60 -9.37 -2.06
N PRO A 56 -22.64 -9.26 -3.41
CA PRO A 56 -21.67 -8.50 -4.18
C PRO A 56 -21.63 -7.00 -3.85
N ALA A 57 -20.59 -6.33 -4.34
CA ALA A 57 -20.30 -4.92 -4.05
C ALA A 57 -21.38 -3.88 -4.45
N PRO A 58 -22.19 -4.03 -5.52
CA PRO A 58 -23.22 -3.02 -5.83
C PRO A 58 -24.28 -2.93 -4.72
N ALA A 59 -24.56 -1.73 -4.22
CA ALA A 59 -25.54 -1.51 -3.13
C ALA A 59 -26.93 -2.09 -3.45
N ALA A 60 -27.38 -2.01 -4.71
CA ALA A 60 -28.64 -2.58 -5.18
C ALA A 60 -28.72 -4.12 -5.08
N GLN A 61 -27.59 -4.80 -4.94
CA GLN A 61 -27.49 -6.26 -4.77
C GLN A 61 -27.12 -6.65 -3.33
N SER A 62 -26.87 -5.69 -2.44
CA SER A 62 -26.46 -5.91 -1.05
C SER A 62 -27.26 -5.03 -0.08
N TYR A 63 -26.74 -3.87 0.34
CA TYR A 63 -27.33 -3.04 1.41
C TYR A 63 -28.75 -2.52 1.14
N LEU A 64 -29.21 -2.47 -0.12
CA LEU A 64 -30.57 -2.07 -0.48
C LEU A 64 -31.55 -3.25 -0.61
N ARG A 65 -31.10 -4.49 -0.35
CA ARG A 65 -31.93 -5.69 -0.38
C ARG A 65 -32.52 -5.95 0.99
N ALA A 66 -33.69 -5.36 1.24
CA ALA A 66 -34.44 -5.43 2.49
C ALA A 66 -34.56 -6.86 3.05
N GLU A 67 -34.89 -7.81 2.18
CA GLU A 67 -35.06 -9.21 2.52
C GLU A 67 -33.77 -9.86 3.01
N LEU A 68 -32.61 -9.56 2.40
CA LEU A 68 -31.32 -10.09 2.85
C LEU A 68 -30.93 -9.53 4.23
N VAL A 69 -31.26 -8.25 4.48
CA VAL A 69 -31.01 -7.63 5.78
C VAL A 69 -31.89 -8.24 6.87
N ILE A 70 -33.17 -8.50 6.58
CA ILE A 70 -34.10 -9.12 7.52
C ILE A 70 -33.70 -10.59 7.77
N GLU A 71 -33.36 -11.34 6.72
CA GLU A 71 -32.85 -12.72 6.85
C GLU A 71 -31.58 -12.77 7.71
N ALA A 72 -30.64 -11.84 7.51
CA ALA A 72 -29.45 -11.72 8.35
C ALA A 72 -29.79 -11.41 9.82
N ALA A 73 -30.74 -10.51 10.07
CA ALA A 73 -31.19 -10.18 11.42
C ALA A 73 -31.81 -11.38 12.12
N SER A 74 -32.71 -12.09 11.43
CA SER A 74 -33.36 -13.29 11.96
C SER A 74 -32.36 -14.42 12.20
N ALA A 75 -31.42 -14.66 11.28
CA ALA A 75 -30.40 -15.70 11.42
C ALA A 75 -29.45 -15.45 12.61
N ALA A 76 -29.15 -14.18 12.90
CA ALA A 76 -28.32 -13.79 14.04
C ALA A 76 -29.09 -13.67 15.38
N GLY A 77 -30.41 -13.83 15.36
CA GLY A 77 -31.25 -13.63 16.55
C GLY A 77 -31.31 -12.18 17.02
N ALA A 78 -31.13 -11.20 16.14
CA ALA A 78 -31.28 -9.79 16.47
C ALA A 78 -32.75 -9.49 16.85
N GLY A 79 -32.97 -8.67 17.88
CA GLY A 79 -34.31 -8.19 18.25
C GLY A 79 -34.64 -6.81 17.67
N ALA A 80 -33.64 -6.11 17.15
CA ALA A 80 -33.79 -4.78 16.55
C ALA A 80 -32.83 -4.57 15.38
N ILE A 81 -33.23 -3.69 14.46
CA ILE A 81 -32.42 -3.23 13.33
C ILE A 81 -32.25 -1.70 13.42
N HIS A 82 -31.00 -1.23 13.51
CA HIS A 82 -30.68 0.18 13.38
C HIS A 82 -30.24 0.48 11.94
N PRO A 83 -30.95 1.35 11.21
CA PRO A 83 -30.66 1.58 9.79
C PRO A 83 -29.59 2.66 9.55
N GLY A 84 -29.26 3.47 10.56
CA GLY A 84 -28.31 4.58 10.40
C GLY A 84 -28.90 5.67 9.51
N TYR A 85 -28.16 6.09 8.49
CA TYR A 85 -28.61 7.01 7.44
C TYR A 85 -28.21 6.54 6.04
N GLY A 86 -28.93 7.03 5.02
CA GLY A 86 -28.83 6.47 3.67
C GLY A 86 -29.43 5.06 3.60
N PHE A 87 -29.21 4.36 2.49
CA PHE A 87 -29.75 3.02 2.25
C PHE A 87 -31.25 2.90 2.57
N LEU A 88 -31.62 2.03 3.51
CA LEU A 88 -33.00 1.71 3.88
C LEU A 88 -33.54 2.56 5.04
N SER A 89 -32.80 3.57 5.50
CA SER A 89 -33.15 4.35 6.72
C SER A 89 -34.44 5.17 6.62
N GLU A 90 -34.83 5.62 5.43
CA GLU A 90 -36.08 6.35 5.20
C GLU A 90 -37.08 5.54 4.36
N ASN A 91 -36.87 4.22 4.26
CA ASN A 91 -37.73 3.34 3.49
C ASN A 91 -38.88 2.80 4.37
N ALA A 92 -40.09 3.31 4.13
CA ALA A 92 -41.28 2.91 4.89
C ALA A 92 -41.68 1.44 4.68
N ASP A 93 -41.44 0.88 3.49
CA ASP A 93 -41.75 -0.51 3.19
C ASP A 93 -40.78 -1.45 3.93
N PHE A 94 -39.50 -1.06 4.02
CA PHE A 94 -38.53 -1.76 4.85
C PHE A 94 -38.92 -1.73 6.33
N ALA A 95 -39.25 -0.55 6.88
CA ALA A 95 -39.69 -0.44 8.27
C ALA A 95 -40.96 -1.28 8.56
N THR A 96 -41.87 -1.38 7.58
CA THR A 96 -43.05 -2.26 7.65
C THR A 96 -42.63 -3.73 7.69
N ALA A 97 -41.77 -4.16 6.75
CA ALA A 97 -41.29 -5.54 6.67
C ALA A 97 -40.50 -5.96 7.93
N VAL A 98 -39.72 -5.05 8.53
CA VAL A 98 -39.04 -5.28 9.81
C VAL A 98 -40.04 -5.54 10.94
N ALA A 99 -41.11 -4.74 11.03
CA ALA A 99 -42.17 -4.94 12.02
C ALA A 99 -42.95 -6.25 11.79
N GLU A 100 -43.25 -6.59 10.54
CA GLU A 100 -43.90 -7.86 10.15
C GLU A 100 -43.03 -9.09 10.48
N ALA A 101 -41.70 -8.94 10.43
CA ALA A 101 -40.75 -9.96 10.86
C ALA A 101 -40.60 -10.08 12.39
N GLY A 102 -41.36 -9.28 13.17
CA GLY A 102 -41.29 -9.27 14.64
C GLY A 102 -40.06 -8.57 15.21
N LEU A 103 -39.37 -7.76 14.40
CA LEU A 103 -38.16 -7.04 14.77
C LEU A 103 -38.48 -5.56 15.05
N MET A 104 -37.69 -4.92 15.91
CA MET A 104 -37.85 -3.49 16.17
C MET A 104 -37.04 -2.64 15.20
N PHE A 105 -37.72 -1.79 14.42
CA PHE A 105 -37.08 -0.75 13.63
C PHE A 105 -36.66 0.43 14.53
N VAL A 106 -35.35 0.67 14.65
CA VAL A 106 -34.81 1.75 15.49
C VAL A 106 -34.91 3.09 14.73
N GLY A 107 -36.11 3.67 14.74
CA GLY A 107 -36.43 4.91 14.03
C GLY A 107 -37.92 5.28 14.11
N PRO A 108 -38.41 6.18 13.24
CA PRO A 108 -39.84 6.53 13.16
C PRO A 108 -40.74 5.35 12.79
N THR A 109 -42.06 5.54 12.90
CA THR A 109 -43.02 4.52 12.41
C THR A 109 -43.12 4.55 10.88
N PRO A 110 -43.53 3.45 10.22
CA PRO A 110 -43.75 3.44 8.76
C PRO A 110 -44.67 4.57 8.28
N GLU A 111 -45.70 4.92 9.04
CA GLU A 111 -46.63 6.01 8.74
C GLU A 111 -45.90 7.36 8.75
N GLN A 112 -45.06 7.61 9.75
CA GLN A 112 -44.26 8.84 9.86
C GLN A 112 -43.25 8.97 8.71
N LEU A 113 -42.62 7.85 8.31
CA LEU A 113 -41.74 7.81 7.15
C LEU A 113 -42.48 8.18 5.85
N ARG A 114 -43.71 7.67 5.64
CA ARG A 114 -44.51 8.01 4.46
C ARG A 114 -44.91 9.48 4.42
N VAL A 115 -45.29 10.06 5.56
CA VAL A 115 -45.73 11.47 5.64
C VAL A 115 -44.62 12.42 5.21
N PHE A 116 -43.39 12.20 5.67
CA PHE A 116 -42.27 13.11 5.38
C PHE A 116 -41.43 12.69 4.15
N GLY A 117 -41.55 11.44 3.68
CA GLY A 117 -40.93 10.99 2.44
C GLY A 117 -41.58 11.58 1.18
N ASP A 118 -42.87 11.97 1.25
CA ASP A 118 -43.56 12.70 0.19
C ASP A 118 -43.46 14.22 0.40
N LYS A 119 -42.87 14.94 -0.56
CA LYS A 119 -42.65 16.39 -0.47
C LYS A 119 -43.94 17.20 -0.32
N HIS A 120 -45.04 16.75 -0.93
CA HIS A 120 -46.31 17.46 -0.83
C HIS A 120 -46.97 17.19 0.51
N ALA A 121 -47.00 15.93 0.97
CA ALA A 121 -47.52 15.56 2.28
C ALA A 121 -46.75 16.24 3.42
N ALA A 122 -45.41 16.29 3.34
CA ALA A 122 -44.56 16.98 4.30
C ALA A 122 -44.89 18.49 4.38
N ARG A 123 -45.07 19.14 3.23
CA ARG A 123 -45.44 20.57 3.18
C ARG A 123 -46.85 20.83 3.69
N GLU A 124 -47.81 19.97 3.40
CA GLU A 124 -49.16 20.11 3.95
C GLU A 124 -49.17 19.87 5.47
N ALA A 125 -48.39 18.92 5.98
CA ALA A 125 -48.20 18.72 7.42
C ALA A 125 -47.61 19.98 8.09
N ALA A 126 -46.54 20.54 7.50
CA ALA A 126 -45.95 21.80 7.94
C ALA A 126 -46.95 22.98 7.90
N ARG A 127 -47.72 23.11 6.82
CA ARG A 127 -48.76 24.15 6.68
C ARG A 127 -49.85 24.01 7.73
N ALA A 128 -50.34 22.79 7.97
CA ALA A 128 -51.45 22.51 8.87
C ALA A 128 -51.16 22.95 10.31
N VAL A 129 -49.89 22.97 10.70
CA VAL A 129 -49.46 23.40 12.03
C VAL A 129 -48.76 24.77 12.05
N GLY A 130 -48.86 25.53 10.96
CA GLY A 130 -48.37 26.91 10.90
C GLY A 130 -46.86 27.07 10.84
N VAL A 131 -46.11 26.04 10.42
CA VAL A 131 -44.66 26.17 10.18
C VAL A 131 -44.45 27.10 8.97
N PRO A 132 -43.57 28.12 9.06
CA PRO A 132 -43.28 29.02 7.95
C PRO A 132 -42.81 28.26 6.71
N LEU A 133 -43.43 28.48 5.55
CA LEU A 133 -43.08 27.83 4.27
C LEU A 133 -42.46 28.85 3.30
N VAL A 134 -41.59 28.38 2.41
CA VAL A 134 -41.09 29.21 1.31
C VAL A 134 -42.29 29.66 0.45
N PRO A 135 -42.48 30.98 0.24
CA PRO A 135 -43.56 31.47 -0.58
C PRO A 135 -43.41 30.95 -2.01
N GLY A 136 -44.46 30.30 -2.49
CA GLY A 136 -44.48 29.62 -3.77
C GLY A 136 -45.90 29.43 -4.28
N THR A 137 -46.02 28.62 -5.34
CA THR A 137 -47.29 28.31 -6.00
C THR A 137 -47.61 26.82 -5.97
N GLY A 138 -48.86 26.49 -6.30
CA GLY A 138 -49.17 25.17 -6.85
C GLY A 138 -48.62 25.02 -8.27
N VAL A 139 -49.07 23.98 -8.98
CA VAL A 139 -48.72 23.78 -10.39
C VAL A 139 -49.24 24.95 -11.22
N LEU A 140 -48.38 25.52 -12.06
CA LEU A 140 -48.68 26.68 -12.89
C LEU A 140 -49.26 26.25 -14.22
N GLU A 141 -50.34 26.90 -14.64
CA GLU A 141 -51.09 26.57 -15.86
C GLU A 141 -50.47 27.15 -17.13
N SER A 142 -49.76 28.28 -17.02
CA SER A 142 -49.16 28.99 -18.15
C SER A 142 -47.99 29.86 -17.73
N VAL A 143 -47.21 30.34 -18.71
CA VAL A 143 -46.12 31.28 -18.48
C VAL A 143 -46.60 32.65 -17.96
N ASP A 144 -47.80 33.09 -18.37
CA ASP A 144 -48.37 34.35 -17.88
C ASP A 144 -48.89 34.21 -16.45
N HIS A 145 -49.47 33.06 -16.09
CA HIS A 145 -49.78 32.72 -14.70
C HIS A 145 -48.49 32.69 -13.86
N ALA A 146 -47.41 32.11 -14.38
CA ALA A 146 -46.10 32.14 -13.71
C ALA A 146 -45.58 33.58 -13.49
N ALA A 147 -45.69 34.45 -14.49
CA ALA A 147 -45.25 35.84 -14.37
C ALA A 147 -46.05 36.63 -13.31
N ALA A 148 -47.37 36.46 -13.27
CA ALA A 148 -48.23 37.09 -12.26
C ALA A 148 -47.91 36.59 -10.84
N GLU A 149 -47.72 35.29 -10.68
CA GLU A 149 -47.36 34.70 -9.39
C GLU A 149 -45.94 35.09 -8.95
N ALA A 150 -45.01 35.25 -9.89
CA ALA A 150 -43.66 35.73 -9.59
C ALA A 150 -43.67 37.19 -9.07
N GLU A 151 -44.56 38.05 -9.58
CA GLU A 151 -44.73 39.40 -9.01
C GLU A 151 -45.32 39.35 -7.59
N ARG A 152 -46.28 38.46 -7.32
CA ARG A 152 -46.83 38.24 -5.98
C ARG A 152 -45.78 37.72 -4.99
N ILE A 153 -44.93 36.79 -5.43
CA ILE A 153 -43.87 36.19 -4.60
C ILE A 153 -42.70 37.17 -4.39
N GLY A 154 -42.40 37.97 -5.41
CA GLY A 154 -41.24 38.85 -5.53
C GLY A 154 -40.04 38.14 -6.17
N TYR A 155 -39.41 38.79 -7.17
CA TYR A 155 -38.16 38.32 -7.77
C TYR A 155 -36.95 38.49 -6.83
N PRO A 156 -35.89 37.66 -6.97
CA PRO A 156 -35.79 36.51 -7.88
C PRO A 156 -36.64 35.31 -7.43
N VAL A 157 -37.12 34.53 -8.39
CA VAL A 157 -37.89 33.30 -8.16
C VAL A 157 -37.18 32.09 -8.78
N MET A 158 -37.37 30.91 -8.21
CA MET A 158 -36.88 29.64 -8.74
C MET A 158 -38.04 28.91 -9.39
N LEU A 159 -37.96 28.73 -10.72
CA LEU A 159 -38.89 27.88 -11.46
C LEU A 159 -38.44 26.42 -11.33
N LYS A 160 -39.34 25.52 -10.92
CA LYS A 160 -39.04 24.10 -10.66
C LYS A 160 -40.05 23.18 -11.33
N ALA A 161 -39.60 22.02 -11.79
CA ALA A 161 -40.46 20.91 -12.19
C ALA A 161 -41.06 20.19 -10.97
N VAL A 162 -42.33 19.77 -11.03
CA VAL A 162 -43.06 19.09 -9.93
C VAL A 162 -42.40 17.75 -9.54
N GLY A 163 -41.80 17.04 -10.50
CA GLY A 163 -41.06 15.79 -10.27
C GLY A 163 -39.54 15.97 -10.07
N GLY A 164 -39.04 17.22 -10.04
CA GLY A 164 -37.62 17.53 -10.05
C GLY A 164 -36.87 17.14 -8.77
N GLY A 165 -35.80 16.36 -8.92
CA GLY A 165 -34.81 16.04 -7.88
C GLY A 165 -33.37 16.35 -8.37
N GLY A 166 -32.47 16.68 -7.45
CA GLY A 166 -31.04 16.84 -7.75
C GLY A 166 -30.65 18.02 -8.64
N GLY A 167 -31.45 19.08 -8.70
CA GLY A 167 -31.15 20.29 -9.49
C GLY A 167 -31.53 20.21 -10.97
N ILE A 168 -32.05 19.07 -11.45
CA ILE A 168 -32.51 18.89 -12.83
C ILE A 168 -33.93 19.46 -12.96
N GLY A 169 -34.14 20.34 -13.96
CA GLY A 169 -35.44 20.96 -14.19
C GLY A 169 -35.76 22.08 -13.21
N MET A 170 -34.76 22.85 -12.80
CA MET A 170 -34.97 24.11 -12.07
C MET A 170 -34.08 25.25 -12.60
N GLN A 171 -34.57 26.48 -12.49
CA GLN A 171 -33.84 27.67 -12.91
C GLN A 171 -34.23 28.90 -12.09
N ALA A 172 -33.23 29.61 -11.58
CA ALA A 172 -33.42 30.93 -10.98
C ALA A 172 -33.74 31.95 -12.08
N CYS A 173 -34.71 32.82 -11.82
CA CYS A 173 -35.17 33.87 -12.71
C CYS A 173 -35.20 35.17 -11.92
N SER A 174 -34.41 36.14 -12.37
CA SER A 174 -34.22 37.44 -11.72
C SER A 174 -35.28 38.46 -12.14
N GLY A 175 -36.01 38.17 -13.21
CA GLY A 175 -37.08 39.01 -13.73
C GLY A 175 -37.99 38.27 -14.71
N ALA A 176 -39.03 38.96 -15.20
CA ALA A 176 -40.08 38.37 -16.03
C ALA A 176 -39.59 37.82 -17.37
N ASP A 177 -38.60 38.45 -18.00
CA ASP A 177 -38.07 38.00 -19.29
C ASP A 177 -37.29 36.68 -19.15
N GLU A 178 -36.47 36.55 -18.10
CA GLU A 178 -35.77 35.30 -17.78
C GLU A 178 -36.75 34.18 -17.45
N LEU A 179 -37.81 34.48 -16.68
CA LEU A 179 -38.85 33.51 -16.34
C LEU A 179 -39.58 33.00 -17.59
N ARG A 180 -39.97 33.91 -18.49
CA ARG A 180 -40.61 33.55 -19.76
C ARG A 180 -39.71 32.69 -20.63
N ALA A 181 -38.41 33.02 -20.71
CA ALA A 181 -37.43 32.24 -21.45
C ALA A 181 -37.13 30.86 -20.81
N ALA A 182 -37.23 30.76 -19.48
CA ALA A 182 -37.00 29.52 -18.73
C ALA A 182 -38.19 28.56 -18.76
N TYR A 183 -39.42 29.08 -18.77
CA TYR A 183 -40.64 28.29 -18.63
C TYR A 183 -40.73 27.13 -19.62
N ALA A 184 -40.62 27.41 -20.92
CA ALA A 184 -40.69 26.40 -21.97
C ALA A 184 -39.52 25.40 -21.95
N ARG A 185 -38.36 25.78 -21.39
CA ARG A 185 -37.19 24.90 -21.26
C ARG A 185 -37.38 23.95 -20.08
N VAL A 186 -37.74 24.47 -18.91
CA VAL A 186 -37.96 23.69 -17.69
C VAL A 186 -39.15 22.74 -17.85
N GLN A 187 -40.23 23.18 -18.50
CA GLN A 187 -41.39 22.33 -18.79
C GLN A 187 -41.04 21.16 -19.73
N ARG A 188 -40.22 21.39 -20.76
CA ARG A 188 -39.72 20.32 -21.64
C ARG A 188 -38.82 19.34 -20.90
N LEU A 189 -37.92 19.86 -20.06
CA LEU A 189 -37.10 19.04 -19.17
C LEU A 189 -37.98 18.21 -18.21
N ALA A 190 -39.07 18.78 -17.71
CA ALA A 190 -39.99 18.09 -16.83
C ALA A 190 -40.69 16.92 -17.53
N ALA A 191 -41.22 17.17 -18.74
CA ALA A 191 -41.87 16.13 -19.56
C ALA A 191 -40.91 15.02 -20.02
N ALA A 192 -39.64 15.35 -20.28
CA ALA A 192 -38.65 14.38 -20.75
C ALA A 192 -38.06 13.50 -19.63
N ASN A 193 -37.99 14.02 -18.41
CA ASN A 193 -37.27 13.37 -17.31
C ASN A 193 -38.18 12.92 -16.15
N PHE A 194 -39.44 13.38 -16.08
CA PHE A 194 -40.35 13.06 -14.98
C PHE A 194 -41.73 12.64 -15.50
N SER A 195 -42.50 11.94 -14.66
CA SER A 195 -43.86 11.49 -14.96
C SER A 195 -44.89 12.61 -15.10
N SER A 196 -44.50 13.87 -14.85
CA SER A 196 -45.35 15.06 -14.94
C SER A 196 -44.59 16.22 -15.57
N ALA A 197 -45.25 16.91 -16.52
CA ALA A 197 -44.76 18.14 -17.14
C ALA A 197 -45.05 19.40 -16.31
N GLY A 198 -45.62 19.26 -15.11
CA GLY A 198 -45.97 20.38 -14.25
C GLY A 198 -44.75 21.17 -13.78
N VAL A 199 -44.88 22.49 -13.71
CA VAL A 199 -43.89 23.41 -13.14
C VAL A 199 -44.53 24.31 -12.09
N PHE A 200 -43.76 24.73 -11.09
CA PHE A 200 -44.20 25.64 -10.03
C PHE A 200 -43.09 26.66 -9.72
N LEU A 201 -43.46 27.74 -9.02
CA LEU A 201 -42.53 28.76 -8.56
C LEU A 201 -42.34 28.70 -7.06
N GLU A 202 -41.12 28.94 -6.62
CA GLU A 202 -40.79 29.29 -5.24
C GLU A 202 -39.93 30.54 -5.23
N ARG A 203 -39.93 31.28 -4.13
CA ARG A 203 -38.96 32.34 -3.92
C ARG A 203 -37.54 31.79 -4.00
N PHE A 204 -36.67 32.47 -4.73
CA PHE A 204 -35.24 32.15 -4.73
C PHE A 204 -34.54 32.97 -3.65
N VAL A 205 -33.94 32.29 -2.68
CA VAL A 205 -33.16 32.94 -1.62
C VAL A 205 -31.69 32.90 -2.03
N ALA A 206 -31.20 34.01 -2.59
CA ALA A 206 -29.82 34.08 -3.12
C ALA A 206 -28.76 33.99 -2.01
N ARG A 207 -29.02 34.61 -0.85
CA ARG A 207 -28.14 34.57 0.33
C ARG A 207 -28.76 33.72 1.43
N ALA A 208 -28.91 32.43 1.13
CA ALA A 208 -29.49 31.44 2.01
C ALA A 208 -28.45 30.84 2.96
N ARG A 209 -28.81 30.71 4.23
CA ARG A 209 -28.20 29.74 5.14
C ARG A 209 -29.10 28.51 5.26
N HIS A 210 -28.49 27.36 5.47
CA HIS A 210 -29.18 26.11 5.79
C HIS A 210 -29.07 25.91 7.30
N VAL A 211 -30.19 26.07 8.00
CA VAL A 211 -30.28 25.92 9.45
C VAL A 211 -31.26 24.79 9.75
N GLU A 212 -30.92 23.93 10.69
CA GLU A 212 -31.74 22.77 11.02
C GLU A 212 -31.85 22.57 12.53
N VAL A 213 -32.88 21.86 12.96
CA VAL A 213 -33.16 21.58 14.37
C VAL A 213 -33.22 20.08 14.60
N GLN A 214 -32.38 19.59 15.51
CA GLN A 214 -32.49 18.22 16.00
C GLN A 214 -33.73 18.09 16.87
N VAL A 215 -34.59 17.11 16.58
CA VAL A 215 -35.67 16.70 17.46
C VAL A 215 -35.52 15.25 17.90
N PHE A 216 -36.07 14.92 19.07
CA PHE A 216 -36.21 13.55 19.54
C PHE A 216 -37.60 13.36 20.13
N GLY A 217 -38.36 12.41 19.60
CA GLY A 217 -39.72 12.12 20.04
C GLY A 217 -39.87 10.72 20.63
N ASP A 218 -40.78 10.55 21.58
CA ASP A 218 -41.04 9.25 22.21
C ASP A 218 -42.05 8.37 21.46
N GLY A 219 -42.73 8.91 20.43
CA GLY A 219 -43.82 8.23 19.74
C GLY A 219 -45.18 8.28 20.48
N LEU A 220 -45.22 8.89 21.67
CA LEU A 220 -46.39 8.99 22.56
C LEU A 220 -46.86 10.45 22.76
N GLY A 221 -46.24 11.38 22.03
CA GLY A 221 -46.64 12.79 21.97
C GLY A 221 -45.62 13.76 22.60
N ARG A 222 -44.58 13.26 23.28
CA ARG A 222 -43.51 14.11 23.79
C ARG A 222 -42.41 14.25 22.75
N VAL A 223 -42.01 15.49 22.48
CA VAL A 223 -40.88 15.82 21.61
C VAL A 223 -40.02 16.87 22.29
N VAL A 224 -38.71 16.64 22.31
CA VAL A 224 -37.71 17.65 22.68
C VAL A 224 -36.93 18.10 21.45
N SER A 225 -36.48 19.36 21.45
CA SER A 225 -35.52 19.88 20.48
C SER A 225 -34.13 19.94 21.13
N LEU A 226 -33.06 19.55 20.43
CA LEU A 226 -31.70 19.47 20.97
C LEU A 226 -30.77 20.54 20.37
N GLY A 227 -31.31 21.73 20.15
CA GLY A 227 -30.59 22.88 19.59
C GLY A 227 -30.60 22.94 18.06
N THR A 228 -29.98 24.01 17.55
CA THR A 228 -29.84 24.30 16.12
C THR A 228 -28.48 23.86 15.59
N ARG A 229 -28.41 23.51 14.30
CA ARG A 229 -27.16 23.34 13.55
C ARG A 229 -27.18 24.24 12.31
N ASP A 230 -26.02 24.76 11.94
CA ASP A 230 -25.81 25.41 10.65
C ASP A 230 -25.05 24.46 9.72
N CYS A 231 -25.65 24.18 8.57
CA CYS A 231 -25.11 23.28 7.55
C CYS A 231 -24.88 24.01 6.23
N SER A 232 -24.60 25.32 6.28
CA SER A 232 -24.55 26.17 5.09
C SER A 232 -23.25 26.00 4.28
N LEU A 233 -22.18 25.41 4.85
CA LEU A 233 -20.95 25.17 4.10
C LEU A 233 -21.08 23.92 3.24
N GLN A 234 -21.67 24.12 2.06
CA GLN A 234 -22.02 23.07 1.11
C GLN A 234 -21.27 23.23 -0.20
N ARG A 235 -20.99 22.12 -0.87
CA ARG A 235 -20.52 22.06 -2.25
C ARG A 235 -21.55 21.36 -3.11
N ARG A 236 -22.11 22.02 -4.12
CA ARG A 236 -23.14 21.43 -5.01
C ARG A 236 -24.26 20.76 -4.18
N ASN A 237 -24.71 21.45 -3.14
CA ASN A 237 -25.72 20.99 -2.17
C ASN A 237 -25.32 19.78 -1.30
N GLN A 238 -24.03 19.42 -1.25
CA GLN A 238 -23.49 18.40 -0.36
C GLN A 238 -22.84 19.08 0.84
N LYS A 239 -23.27 18.73 2.06
CA LYS A 239 -22.75 19.28 3.32
C LYS A 239 -21.28 18.83 3.54
N VAL A 240 -20.41 19.76 3.94
CA VAL A 240 -18.96 19.52 4.12
C VAL A 240 -18.48 19.96 5.50
N LEU A 241 -18.92 21.13 5.98
CA LEU A 241 -18.71 21.61 7.35
C LEU A 241 -20.06 21.96 7.98
N GLU A 242 -20.23 21.56 9.22
CA GLU A 242 -21.45 21.83 10.01
C GLU A 242 -21.07 22.31 11.42
N GLU A 243 -21.87 23.19 12.01
CA GLU A 243 -21.60 23.72 13.36
C GLU A 243 -22.86 23.81 14.23
N ALA A 244 -22.66 23.72 15.56
CA ALA A 244 -23.71 23.86 16.57
C ALA A 244 -23.23 24.74 17.73
N PRO A 245 -24.04 25.65 18.27
CA PRO A 245 -25.33 26.10 17.73
C PRO A 245 -25.15 26.92 16.43
N ALA A 246 -26.23 27.10 15.67
CA ALA A 246 -26.19 27.94 14.47
C ALA A 246 -25.82 29.41 14.81
N PRO A 247 -24.76 29.98 14.20
CA PRO A 247 -24.23 31.28 14.62
C PRO A 247 -25.12 32.45 14.16
N GLY A 248 -25.07 33.57 14.88
CA GLY A 248 -25.65 34.84 14.42
C GLY A 248 -27.17 34.85 14.25
N LEU A 249 -27.90 33.91 14.85
CA LEU A 249 -29.36 33.94 14.92
C LEU A 249 -29.81 34.77 16.13
N SER A 250 -30.90 35.53 15.97
CA SER A 250 -31.52 36.21 17.11
C SER A 250 -32.18 35.19 18.05
N ALA A 251 -32.38 35.58 19.32
CA ALA A 251 -33.08 34.74 20.29
C ALA A 251 -34.52 34.41 19.83
N GLN A 252 -35.16 35.35 19.13
CA GLN A 252 -36.51 35.17 18.58
C GLN A 252 -36.53 34.11 17.48
N ILE A 253 -35.63 34.21 16.49
CA ILE A 253 -35.56 33.22 15.40
C ILE A 253 -35.17 31.85 15.92
N THR A 254 -34.27 31.79 16.90
CA THR A 254 -33.89 30.53 17.54
C THR A 254 -35.11 29.90 18.24
N ALA A 255 -35.88 30.67 19.01
CA ALA A 255 -37.09 30.17 19.66
C ALA A 255 -38.15 29.71 18.64
N GLU A 256 -38.33 30.45 17.54
CA GLU A 256 -39.25 30.09 16.45
C GLU A 256 -38.86 28.77 15.78
N LEU A 257 -37.57 28.59 15.44
CA LEU A 257 -37.05 27.35 14.87
C LEU A 257 -37.29 26.15 15.80
N LEU A 258 -36.97 26.29 17.08
CA LEU A 258 -37.11 25.20 18.05
C LEU A 258 -38.59 24.84 18.26
N GLU A 259 -39.47 25.84 18.45
CA GLU A 259 -40.89 25.60 18.68
C GLU A 259 -41.59 25.00 17.46
N THR A 260 -41.41 25.59 16.28
CA THR A 260 -42.04 25.10 15.05
C THR A 260 -41.60 23.66 14.72
N SER A 261 -40.34 23.32 14.99
CA SER A 261 -39.83 21.95 14.82
C SER A 261 -40.50 20.96 15.78
N ARG A 262 -40.67 21.34 17.05
CA ARG A 262 -41.39 20.50 18.02
C ARG A 262 -42.86 20.35 17.67
N VAL A 263 -43.53 21.42 17.26
CA VAL A 263 -44.95 21.39 16.87
C VAL A 263 -45.16 20.49 15.66
N LEU A 264 -44.30 20.59 14.63
CA LEU A 264 -44.35 19.73 13.46
C LEU A 264 -44.19 18.25 13.84
N ALA A 265 -43.16 17.92 14.61
CA ALA A 265 -42.91 16.54 15.05
C ALA A 265 -44.05 16.01 15.96
N ARG A 266 -44.57 16.83 16.88
CA ARG A 266 -45.72 16.46 17.74
C ARG A 266 -46.98 16.16 16.93
N SER A 267 -47.20 16.87 15.82
CA SER A 267 -48.40 16.72 14.99
C SER A 267 -48.58 15.33 14.39
N VAL A 268 -47.49 14.57 14.24
CA VAL A 268 -47.49 13.19 13.74
C VAL A 268 -47.11 12.17 14.81
N GLY A 269 -47.06 12.59 16.08
CA GLY A 269 -46.60 11.76 17.19
C GLY A 269 -45.20 11.19 16.97
N TYR A 270 -44.26 11.99 16.44
CA TYR A 270 -42.97 11.53 15.94
C TYR A 270 -42.18 10.68 16.96
N ARG A 271 -41.51 9.63 16.47
CA ARG A 271 -40.72 8.69 17.28
C ARG A 271 -39.24 8.71 16.88
N SER A 272 -38.35 8.60 17.86
CA SER A 272 -36.89 8.54 17.71
C SER A 272 -36.28 9.87 17.25
N ALA A 273 -35.09 9.84 16.66
CA ALA A 273 -34.39 11.02 16.15
C ALA A 273 -34.95 11.49 14.79
N GLY A 274 -35.02 12.79 14.60
CA GLY A 274 -35.34 13.42 13.32
C GLY A 274 -34.81 14.85 13.25
N THR A 275 -34.77 15.43 12.06
CA THR A 275 -34.28 16.80 11.88
C THR A 275 -35.26 17.59 11.02
N VAL A 276 -35.62 18.79 11.47
CA VAL A 276 -36.40 19.73 10.67
C VAL A 276 -35.42 20.75 10.07
N GLU A 277 -35.37 20.82 8.74
CA GLU A 277 -34.46 21.69 7.99
C GLU A 277 -35.17 22.96 7.51
N PHE A 278 -34.44 24.07 7.51
CA PHE A 278 -34.93 25.39 7.12
C PHE A 278 -33.93 26.12 6.21
N VAL A 279 -34.48 26.90 5.29
CA VAL A 279 -33.77 27.97 4.61
C VAL A 279 -33.90 29.25 5.43
N TYR A 280 -32.79 29.86 5.79
CA TYR A 280 -32.73 31.16 6.47
C TYR A 280 -32.27 32.25 5.49
N ASP A 281 -33.13 33.21 5.22
CA ASP A 281 -32.83 34.40 4.42
C ASP A 281 -32.09 35.42 5.31
N THR A 282 -30.78 35.56 5.09
CA THR A 282 -29.92 36.45 5.88
C THR A 282 -30.24 37.93 5.74
N GLU A 283 -30.95 38.34 4.67
CA GLU A 283 -31.31 39.74 4.44
C GLU A 283 -32.64 40.10 5.09
N ARG A 284 -33.60 39.16 5.06
CA ARG A 284 -34.94 39.34 5.63
C ARG A 284 -35.08 38.84 7.06
N GLU A 285 -34.06 38.14 7.56
CA GLU A 285 -34.09 37.42 8.84
C GLU A 285 -35.30 36.49 8.94
N ALA A 286 -35.65 35.81 7.84
CA ALA A 286 -36.84 34.97 7.74
C ALA A 286 -36.43 33.51 7.55
N VAL A 287 -37.07 32.61 8.32
CA VAL A 287 -36.90 31.16 8.19
C VAL A 287 -38.04 30.55 7.37
N SER A 288 -37.76 29.47 6.65
CA SER A 288 -38.75 28.75 5.86
C SER A 288 -38.42 27.27 5.83
N PHE A 289 -39.39 26.42 6.16
CA PHE A 289 -39.27 24.98 6.14
C PHE A 289 -38.84 24.47 4.77
N LEU A 290 -37.84 23.59 4.80
CA LEU A 290 -37.29 22.92 3.63
C LEU A 290 -37.80 21.48 3.57
N GLU A 291 -37.47 20.69 4.60
CA GLU A 291 -37.86 19.28 4.73
C GLU A 291 -37.71 18.78 6.17
N MET A 292 -38.19 17.58 6.44
CA MET A 292 -37.89 16.87 7.68
C MET A 292 -37.22 15.54 7.34
N ASN A 293 -35.97 15.38 7.77
CA ASN A 293 -35.23 14.13 7.64
C ASN A 293 -35.69 13.18 8.75
N THR A 294 -36.22 12.02 8.37
CA THR A 294 -36.87 11.09 9.30
C THR A 294 -35.93 10.02 9.85
N ARG A 295 -34.72 10.46 10.20
CA ARG A 295 -33.60 9.62 10.62
C ARG A 295 -32.56 10.43 11.37
N LEU A 296 -31.57 9.73 11.91
CA LEU A 296 -30.32 10.36 12.34
C LEU A 296 -29.58 10.96 11.14
N GLN A 297 -28.83 12.03 11.34
CA GLN A 297 -28.03 12.67 10.30
C GLN A 297 -26.53 12.53 10.56
N VAL A 298 -25.72 12.77 9.53
CA VAL A 298 -24.26 12.61 9.58
C VAL A 298 -23.66 13.53 10.66
N GLU A 299 -24.13 14.77 10.69
CA GLU A 299 -23.73 15.89 11.54
C GLU A 299 -24.29 15.85 12.97
N HIS A 300 -24.96 14.76 13.38
CA HIS A 300 -25.42 14.61 14.76
C HIS A 300 -24.32 14.79 15.83
N PRO A 301 -23.02 14.47 15.61
CA PRO A 301 -21.98 14.62 16.62
C PRO A 301 -21.78 16.05 17.14
N VAL A 302 -22.04 17.10 16.34
CA VAL A 302 -21.94 18.48 16.86
C VAL A 302 -23.03 18.77 17.89
N THR A 303 -24.23 18.20 17.72
CA THR A 303 -25.29 18.27 18.73
C THR A 303 -24.89 17.52 19.99
N GLU A 304 -24.36 16.30 19.85
CA GLU A 304 -23.89 15.50 21.00
C GLU A 304 -22.79 16.23 21.78
N ALA A 305 -21.87 16.89 21.09
CA ALA A 305 -20.76 17.62 21.69
C ALA A 305 -21.21 18.80 22.56
N VAL A 306 -22.27 19.52 22.16
CA VAL A 306 -22.77 20.69 22.91
C VAL A 306 -23.87 20.35 23.93
N THR A 307 -24.50 19.17 23.83
CA THR A 307 -25.58 18.73 24.74
C THR A 307 -25.14 17.65 25.73
N GLY A 308 -24.08 16.90 25.43
CA GLY A 308 -23.70 15.69 26.17
C GLY A 308 -24.61 14.48 25.94
N VAL A 309 -25.55 14.56 24.98
CA VAL A 309 -26.50 13.47 24.66
C VAL A 309 -25.88 12.48 23.68
N ASP A 310 -25.90 11.18 23.99
CA ASP A 310 -25.68 10.13 22.99
C ASP A 310 -27.02 9.81 22.29
N LEU A 311 -27.18 10.34 21.09
CA LEU A 311 -28.42 10.22 20.30
C LEU A 311 -28.67 8.77 19.90
N VAL A 312 -27.63 8.01 19.54
CA VAL A 312 -27.78 6.60 19.18
C VAL A 312 -28.24 5.79 20.39
N ALA A 313 -27.65 6.05 21.57
CA ALA A 313 -28.08 5.37 22.80
C ALA A 313 -29.55 5.70 23.13
N TRP A 314 -30.00 6.93 22.92
CA TRP A 314 -31.41 7.29 23.09
C TRP A 314 -32.32 6.55 22.11
N MET A 315 -31.95 6.48 20.82
CA MET A 315 -32.70 5.73 19.81
C MET A 315 -32.86 4.26 20.20
N LEU A 316 -31.76 3.62 20.65
CA LEU A 316 -31.75 2.22 21.08
C LEU A 316 -32.58 1.96 22.34
N ARG A 317 -32.46 2.84 23.35
CA ARG A 317 -33.26 2.75 24.57
C ARG A 317 -34.75 2.86 24.28
N LEU A 318 -35.15 3.80 23.44
CA LEU A 318 -36.55 3.99 23.04
C LEU A 318 -37.09 2.77 22.30
N ALA A 319 -36.34 2.22 21.35
CA ALA A 319 -36.72 0.98 20.66
C ALA A 319 -36.84 -0.21 21.62
N GLY A 320 -36.04 -0.22 22.69
CA GLY A 320 -36.09 -1.22 23.77
C GLY A 320 -37.21 -1.00 24.79
N GLY A 321 -38.08 0.00 24.59
CA GLY A 321 -39.21 0.32 25.47
C GLY A 321 -38.90 1.28 26.62
N ASP A 322 -37.73 1.92 26.63
CA ASP A 322 -37.32 2.87 27.66
C ASP A 322 -37.33 4.31 27.12
N ALA A 323 -38.34 5.09 27.50
CA ALA A 323 -38.45 6.53 27.22
C ALA A 323 -37.99 7.41 28.39
N THR A 324 -37.46 6.83 29.48
CA THR A 324 -37.19 7.58 30.72
C THR A 324 -36.05 8.58 30.60
N MET A 325 -35.22 8.50 29.54
CA MET A 325 -34.19 9.50 29.27
C MET A 325 -34.77 10.91 29.02
N LEU A 326 -36.04 10.98 28.63
CA LEU A 326 -36.71 12.26 28.43
C LEU A 326 -37.27 12.82 29.73
N ASP A 327 -37.52 12.00 30.76
CA ASP A 327 -38.17 12.42 32.01
C ASP A 327 -37.44 13.58 32.68
N GLY A 328 -38.20 14.63 33.02
CA GLY A 328 -37.66 15.84 33.65
C GLY A 328 -36.88 16.78 32.72
N LEU A 329 -36.60 16.42 31.46
CA LEU A 329 -36.00 17.36 30.50
C LEU A 329 -37.01 18.43 30.05
N PRO A 330 -36.57 19.70 29.92
CA PRO A 330 -37.40 20.73 29.33
C PRO A 330 -37.57 20.49 27.82
N GLU A 331 -38.55 21.15 27.19
CA GLU A 331 -38.86 20.92 25.76
C GLU A 331 -37.70 21.31 24.84
N ASP A 332 -36.85 22.25 25.25
CA ASP A 332 -35.63 22.67 24.56
C ASP A 332 -34.39 21.81 24.90
N GLY A 333 -34.58 20.69 25.60
CA GLY A 333 -33.54 19.71 25.87
C GLY A 333 -32.56 20.14 26.97
N PRO A 334 -31.43 19.43 27.14
CA PRO A 334 -30.39 19.84 28.09
C PRO A 334 -29.75 21.17 27.67
N ALA A 335 -29.12 21.85 28.63
CA ALA A 335 -28.42 23.10 28.38
C ALA A 335 -27.33 22.93 27.32
N ILE A 336 -27.28 23.85 26.35
CA ILE A 336 -26.24 23.93 25.33
C ILE A 336 -24.98 24.54 25.94
N VAL A 337 -23.87 23.79 25.93
CA VAL A 337 -22.58 24.23 26.49
C VAL A 337 -21.56 24.39 25.37
N GLY A 338 -21.08 25.62 25.18
CA GLY A 338 -20.03 25.95 24.20
C GLY A 338 -20.51 25.91 22.75
N SER A 339 -19.60 25.54 21.84
CA SER A 339 -19.87 25.38 20.42
C SER A 339 -19.05 24.21 19.86
N ALA A 340 -19.57 23.54 18.84
CA ALA A 340 -18.90 22.46 18.15
C ALA A 340 -18.97 22.63 16.64
N VAL A 341 -17.96 22.10 15.95
CA VAL A 341 -17.87 22.08 14.48
C VAL A 341 -17.42 20.70 14.02
N GLU A 342 -18.00 20.22 12.93
CA GLU A 342 -17.65 18.99 12.24
C GLU A 342 -17.12 19.33 10.84
N ALA A 343 -16.06 18.62 10.43
CA ALA A 343 -15.54 18.62 9.07
C ALA A 343 -15.54 17.20 8.51
N ARG A 344 -16.07 17.04 7.29
CA ARG A 344 -16.15 15.75 6.59
C ARG A 344 -14.95 15.55 5.69
N VAL A 345 -14.09 14.60 6.05
CA VAL A 345 -12.95 14.17 5.26
C VAL A 345 -13.43 13.14 4.23
N TYR A 346 -13.38 13.50 2.94
CA TYR A 346 -13.79 12.66 1.82
C TYR A 346 -12.57 12.20 1.00
N ALA A 347 -12.68 11.00 0.42
CA ALA A 347 -11.81 10.47 -0.61
C ALA A 347 -12.16 11.08 -1.98
N GLU A 348 -11.86 12.35 -2.14
CA GLU A 348 -12.13 13.13 -3.35
C GLU A 348 -10.94 14.01 -3.67
N ASP A 349 -10.78 14.37 -4.94
CA ASP A 349 -9.75 15.29 -5.40
C ASP A 349 -10.34 16.68 -5.73
N PRO A 350 -10.26 17.68 -4.82
CA PRO A 350 -10.71 19.04 -5.11
C PRO A 350 -10.01 19.71 -6.30
N GLY A 351 -8.83 19.25 -6.70
CA GLY A 351 -8.12 19.77 -7.87
C GLY A 351 -8.73 19.34 -9.21
N HIS A 352 -9.52 18.26 -9.22
CA HIS A 352 -10.17 17.69 -10.39
C HIS A 352 -11.67 17.52 -10.17
N ASP A 353 -12.35 18.62 -9.88
CA ASP A 353 -13.81 18.68 -9.70
C ASP A 353 -14.37 17.69 -8.67
N HIS A 354 -13.61 17.43 -7.60
CA HIS A 354 -13.97 16.49 -6.53
C HIS A 354 -14.22 15.07 -7.03
N ARG A 355 -13.48 14.65 -8.07
CA ARG A 355 -13.49 13.27 -8.56
C ARG A 355 -13.23 12.31 -7.39
N PRO A 356 -14.07 11.27 -7.18
CA PRO A 356 -13.85 10.26 -6.16
C PRO A 356 -12.50 9.57 -6.34
N SER A 357 -11.86 9.25 -5.22
CA SER A 357 -10.57 8.55 -5.17
C SER A 357 -10.73 7.23 -4.44
N ALA A 358 -10.27 6.16 -5.06
CA ALA A 358 -10.32 4.79 -4.55
C ALA A 358 -8.89 4.24 -4.50
N GLY A 359 -8.64 3.29 -3.59
CA GLY A 359 -7.33 2.69 -3.41
C GLY A 359 -7.02 2.35 -1.96
N LEU A 360 -5.81 1.85 -1.73
CA LEU A 360 -5.31 1.48 -0.42
C LEU A 360 -4.87 2.71 0.37
N ILE A 361 -5.40 2.88 1.59
CA ILE A 361 -4.91 3.86 2.55
C ILE A 361 -3.55 3.40 3.10
N THR A 362 -2.47 4.06 2.68
CA THR A 362 -1.09 3.73 3.10
C THR A 362 -0.72 4.35 4.44
N CYS A 363 -1.47 5.37 4.88
CA CYS A 363 -1.39 5.96 6.21
C CYS A 363 -2.70 6.68 6.53
N ALA A 364 -3.24 6.42 7.72
CA ALA A 364 -4.29 7.23 8.34
C ALA A 364 -3.90 7.55 9.78
N SER A 365 -3.70 8.85 10.05
CA SER A 365 -3.42 9.38 11.38
C SER A 365 -4.37 10.53 11.67
N PHE A 366 -4.96 10.50 12.86
CA PHE A 366 -5.95 11.48 13.32
C PHE A 366 -5.51 12.04 14.68
N PRO A 367 -5.83 13.31 14.99
CA PRO A 367 -5.49 13.95 16.26
C PRO A 367 -6.23 13.29 17.43
N GLY A 368 -5.55 13.16 18.58
CA GLY A 368 -6.10 12.50 19.77
C GLY A 368 -7.00 13.38 20.65
N ASP A 369 -6.95 14.70 20.49
CA ASP A 369 -7.71 15.68 21.27
C ASP A 369 -9.04 16.09 20.62
N ALA A 370 -9.30 15.66 19.38
CA ALA A 370 -10.57 15.80 18.69
C ALA A 370 -11.37 14.49 18.72
N ARG A 371 -12.70 14.60 18.66
CA ARG A 371 -13.54 13.42 18.39
C ARG A 371 -13.46 13.12 16.90
N VAL A 372 -13.04 11.90 16.55
CA VAL A 372 -13.03 11.45 15.14
C VAL A 372 -13.93 10.23 14.96
N ASP A 373 -15.03 10.41 14.26
CA ASP A 373 -15.88 9.30 13.83
C ASP A 373 -15.41 8.82 12.45
N THR A 374 -14.77 7.65 12.41
CA THR A 374 -14.21 7.07 11.17
C THR A 374 -14.39 5.55 11.11
N TRP A 375 -14.23 4.98 9.92
CA TRP A 375 -14.13 3.55 9.66
C TRP A 375 -12.80 3.15 8.99
N ILE A 376 -11.94 4.12 8.72
CA ILE A 376 -10.67 3.90 8.05
C ILE A 376 -9.52 3.84 9.06
N GLY A 377 -8.48 3.12 8.65
CA GLY A 377 -7.17 3.09 9.27
C GLY A 377 -6.13 2.74 8.21
N THR A 378 -4.85 2.77 8.56
CA THR A 378 -3.78 2.29 7.69
C THR A 378 -4.09 0.84 7.22
N GLY A 379 -3.98 0.61 5.91
CA GLY A 379 -4.33 -0.66 5.25
C GLY A 379 -5.82 -0.82 4.89
N THR A 380 -6.62 0.23 4.96
CA THR A 380 -8.02 0.20 4.49
C THR A 380 -8.11 0.39 2.99
N GLU A 381 -8.84 -0.46 2.31
CA GLU A 381 -9.13 -0.30 0.88
C GLU A 381 -10.41 0.51 0.70
N ILE A 382 -10.32 1.61 -0.03
CA ILE A 382 -11.45 2.48 -0.39
C ILE A 382 -11.95 2.08 -1.76
N SER A 383 -13.23 1.71 -1.84
CA SER A 383 -13.88 1.36 -3.11
C SER A 383 -14.62 2.55 -3.72
N ALA A 384 -14.90 2.48 -5.02
CA ALA A 384 -15.74 3.46 -5.73
C ALA A 384 -17.24 3.10 -5.72
N HIS A 385 -17.66 2.05 -4.99
CA HIS A 385 -19.03 1.53 -5.05
C HIS A 385 -20.05 2.31 -4.22
N TYR A 386 -19.58 3.08 -3.23
CA TYR A 386 -20.42 3.72 -2.21
C TYR A 386 -20.13 5.22 -2.12
N ASP A 387 -20.27 5.78 -0.92
CA ASP A 387 -19.90 7.14 -0.61
C ASP A 387 -18.39 7.26 -0.32
N PRO A 388 -17.77 8.43 -0.60
CA PRO A 388 -16.35 8.64 -0.35
C PRO A 388 -16.04 9.12 1.07
N LEU A 389 -16.95 9.06 2.05
CA LEU A 389 -16.69 9.59 3.40
C LEU A 389 -15.66 8.72 4.13
N LEU A 390 -14.57 9.32 4.58
CA LEU A 390 -13.50 8.64 5.30
C LEU A 390 -13.62 8.85 6.81
N ALA A 391 -13.80 10.09 7.22
CA ALA A 391 -13.85 10.47 8.63
C ALA A 391 -14.64 11.77 8.83
N LYS A 392 -15.15 11.93 10.05
CA LYS A 392 -15.73 13.18 10.55
C LYS A 392 -14.86 13.66 11.69
N VAL A 393 -14.26 14.84 11.54
CA VAL A 393 -13.41 15.45 12.58
C VAL A 393 -14.25 16.48 13.31
N ILE A 394 -14.49 16.25 14.60
CA ILE A 394 -15.40 17.05 15.43
C ILE A 394 -14.62 17.67 16.58
N THR A 395 -14.72 18.99 16.70
CA THR A 395 -14.09 19.75 17.78
C THR A 395 -15.14 20.56 18.54
N HIS A 396 -14.95 20.65 19.85
CA HIS A 396 -15.76 21.43 20.77
C HIS A 396 -14.91 22.51 21.41
N GLY A 397 -15.48 23.67 21.72
CA GLY A 397 -14.82 24.75 22.45
C GLY A 397 -15.82 25.58 23.24
N GLU A 398 -15.32 26.33 24.24
CA GLU A 398 -16.16 27.23 25.05
C GLU A 398 -16.82 28.33 24.20
N THR A 399 -16.19 28.67 23.07
CA THR A 399 -16.70 29.62 22.08
C THR A 399 -16.56 29.03 20.67
N ARG A 400 -17.35 29.54 19.73
CA ARG A 400 -17.22 29.23 18.30
C ARG A 400 -15.79 29.44 17.78
N ALA A 401 -15.13 30.52 18.19
CA ALA A 401 -13.75 30.81 17.77
C ALA A 401 -12.80 29.69 18.22
N ALA A 402 -12.89 29.29 19.49
CA ALA A 402 -12.09 28.20 20.05
C ALA A 402 -12.38 26.85 19.37
N ALA A 403 -13.64 26.56 19.03
CA ALA A 403 -14.01 25.33 18.32
C ALA A 403 -13.35 25.26 16.94
N PHE A 404 -13.38 26.35 16.16
CA PHE A 404 -12.70 26.43 14.86
C PHE A 404 -11.17 26.51 14.96
N GLU A 405 -10.59 27.10 16.01
CA GLU A 405 -9.15 27.03 16.28
C GLU A 405 -8.69 25.59 16.49
N ARG A 406 -9.42 24.85 17.34
CA ARG A 406 -9.21 23.41 17.54
C ARG A 406 -9.41 22.62 16.25
N LEU A 407 -10.43 22.95 15.45
CA LEU A 407 -10.64 22.29 14.15
C LEU A 407 -9.45 22.51 13.22
N SER A 408 -8.93 23.74 13.16
CA SER A 408 -7.77 24.08 12.33
C SER A 408 -6.54 23.27 12.76
N ALA A 409 -6.28 23.13 14.06
CA ALA A 409 -5.21 22.30 14.58
C ALA A 409 -5.44 20.81 14.24
N ALA A 410 -6.64 20.29 14.50
CA ALA A 410 -7.01 18.91 14.22
C ALA A 410 -6.86 18.53 12.74
N LEU A 411 -7.29 19.40 11.82
CA LEU A 411 -7.12 19.20 10.37
C LEU A 411 -5.65 19.33 9.94
N ALA A 412 -4.87 20.19 10.61
CA ALA A 412 -3.44 20.32 10.38
C ALA A 412 -2.64 19.09 10.84
N ASP A 413 -3.16 18.31 11.78
CA ASP A 413 -2.55 17.05 12.27
C ASP A 413 -3.14 15.79 11.62
N THR A 414 -4.30 15.89 10.99
CA THR A 414 -4.89 14.78 10.21
C THR A 414 -4.04 14.48 8.97
N ARG A 415 -3.65 13.21 8.80
CA ARG A 415 -2.86 12.70 7.67
C ARG A 415 -3.56 11.50 7.07
N VAL A 416 -3.87 11.55 5.78
CA VAL A 416 -4.44 10.43 5.03
C VAL A 416 -3.72 10.37 3.68
N TYR A 417 -3.10 9.22 3.38
CA TYR A 417 -2.33 8.98 2.16
C TYR A 417 -2.83 7.72 1.43
N GLY A 418 -2.43 7.57 0.16
CA GLY A 418 -2.82 6.47 -0.72
C GLY A 418 -4.09 6.75 -1.55
N VAL A 419 -4.91 7.70 -1.11
CA VAL A 419 -6.02 8.28 -1.88
C VAL A 419 -5.97 9.80 -1.81
N GLN A 420 -6.60 10.47 -2.77
CA GLN A 420 -6.80 11.92 -2.71
C GLN A 420 -7.89 12.27 -1.71
N THR A 421 -7.71 13.37 -1.00
CA THR A 421 -8.68 13.85 -0.02
C THR A 421 -9.01 15.32 -0.17
N ASN A 422 -10.17 15.71 0.34
CA ASN A 422 -10.57 17.11 0.44
C ASN A 422 -9.90 17.89 1.59
N LEU A 423 -8.94 17.30 2.32
CA LEU A 423 -8.25 17.95 3.44
C LEU A 423 -7.72 19.37 3.13
N PRO A 424 -7.12 19.66 1.96
CA PRO A 424 -6.68 21.01 1.62
C PRO A 424 -7.83 22.04 1.65
N GLN A 425 -9.00 21.65 1.13
CA GLN A 425 -10.21 22.51 1.14
C GLN A 425 -10.71 22.72 2.58
N LEU A 426 -10.75 21.66 3.39
CA LEU A 426 -11.18 21.75 4.79
C LEU A 426 -10.27 22.69 5.61
N ARG A 427 -8.95 22.56 5.45
CA ARG A 427 -7.96 23.42 6.11
C ARG A 427 -8.15 24.89 5.75
N ALA A 428 -8.38 25.18 4.46
CA ALA A 428 -8.63 26.56 4.02
C ALA A 428 -9.97 27.10 4.55
N ALA A 429 -11.04 26.30 4.51
CA ALA A 429 -12.36 26.69 5.00
C ALA A 429 -12.34 26.98 6.51
N ALA A 430 -11.61 26.18 7.30
CA ALA A 430 -11.52 26.36 8.75
C ALA A 430 -10.89 27.69 9.17
N VAL A 431 -10.12 28.37 8.31
CA VAL A 431 -9.48 29.67 8.60
C VAL A 431 -9.98 30.81 7.72
N ALA A 432 -10.90 30.54 6.78
CA ALA A 432 -11.42 31.54 5.86
C ALA A 432 -12.11 32.68 6.62
N PRO A 433 -11.80 33.96 6.33
CA PRO A 433 -12.38 35.10 7.05
C PRO A 433 -13.92 35.11 7.04
N LEU A 434 -14.54 34.79 5.90
CA LEU A 434 -16.01 34.74 5.78
C LEU A 434 -16.62 33.68 6.72
N VAL A 435 -15.95 32.55 6.92
CA VAL A 435 -16.39 31.46 7.81
C VAL A 435 -16.16 31.86 9.26
N ARG A 436 -14.98 32.39 9.59
CA ARG A 436 -14.64 32.88 10.94
C ARG A 436 -15.58 33.99 11.42
N ALA A 437 -16.03 34.84 10.50
CA ALA A 437 -17.00 35.90 10.78
C ALA A 437 -18.48 35.45 10.76
N ALA A 438 -18.76 34.17 10.49
CA ALA A 438 -20.12 33.61 10.33
C ALA A 438 -20.96 34.33 9.24
N GLN A 439 -20.31 34.70 8.14
CA GLN A 439 -20.91 35.37 6.99
C GLN A 439 -21.18 34.41 5.81
N HIS A 440 -20.96 33.12 6.02
CA HIS A 440 -21.14 32.09 5.00
C HIS A 440 -22.61 31.83 4.66
N VAL A 441 -22.85 31.47 3.40
CA VAL A 441 -24.12 31.05 2.82
C VAL A 441 -23.93 29.72 2.08
N THR A 442 -25.01 29.11 1.59
CA THR A 442 -25.00 27.80 0.90
C THR A 442 -24.09 27.72 -0.34
N SER A 443 -23.67 28.85 -0.90
CA SER A 443 -22.73 28.94 -2.03
C SER A 443 -21.28 29.27 -1.63
N SER A 444 -21.01 29.71 -0.39
CA SER A 444 -19.72 30.30 -0.01
C SER A 444 -18.53 29.36 -0.12
N LEU A 445 -18.73 28.05 0.01
CA LEU A 445 -17.62 27.10 -0.04
C LEU A 445 -16.95 27.06 -1.43
N ALA A 446 -17.69 27.39 -2.50
CA ALA A 446 -17.15 27.49 -3.86
C ALA A 446 -16.17 28.67 -4.04
N GLU A 447 -16.22 29.66 -3.14
CA GLU A 447 -15.34 30.85 -3.15
C GLU A 447 -14.06 30.64 -2.31
N VAL A 448 -13.98 29.55 -1.54
CA VAL A 448 -12.81 29.24 -0.71
C VAL A 448 -11.69 28.68 -1.58
N SER A 449 -10.70 29.52 -1.88
CA SER A 449 -9.46 29.11 -2.53
C SER A 449 -8.49 28.47 -1.53
N PHE A 450 -7.75 27.46 -1.99
CA PHE A 450 -6.71 26.80 -1.21
C PHE A 450 -5.42 26.73 -2.03
N ALA A 451 -4.32 27.22 -1.46
CA ALA A 451 -3.00 27.06 -2.06
C ALA A 451 -2.60 25.59 -1.91
N SER A 452 -2.62 24.84 -3.01
CA SER A 452 -2.18 23.45 -3.00
C SER A 452 -0.69 23.38 -3.30
N ARG A 453 0.06 22.66 -2.46
CA ARG A 453 1.44 22.24 -2.75
C ARG A 453 1.39 20.94 -3.54
N ARG A 454 0.82 21.02 -4.75
CA ARG A 454 0.37 19.89 -5.53
C ARG A 454 1.21 19.73 -6.79
N VAL A 455 1.50 18.48 -7.11
CA VAL A 455 2.15 18.07 -8.35
C VAL A 455 1.28 17.03 -9.03
N ASP A 456 0.72 17.37 -10.18
CA ASP A 456 -0.06 16.45 -11.01
C ASP A 456 0.88 15.68 -11.94
N VAL A 457 0.77 14.35 -11.91
CA VAL A 457 1.54 13.47 -12.78
C VAL A 457 0.81 13.35 -14.12
N LEU A 458 1.30 14.07 -15.13
CA LEU A 458 0.75 14.00 -16.49
C LEU A 458 1.23 12.74 -17.21
N ARG A 459 2.47 12.35 -16.92
CA ARG A 459 3.12 11.13 -17.42
C ARG A 459 4.05 10.61 -16.34
N ALA A 460 3.92 9.35 -15.94
CA ALA A 460 4.72 8.75 -14.88
C ALA A 460 6.17 8.44 -15.31
N GLY A 461 6.42 8.30 -16.61
CA GLY A 461 7.70 7.76 -17.08
C GLY A 461 7.69 6.23 -17.12
N THR A 462 8.86 5.62 -17.36
CA THR A 462 8.96 4.17 -17.48
C THR A 462 8.80 3.47 -16.13
N MET A 463 9.54 3.93 -15.12
CA MET A 463 9.38 3.48 -13.74
C MET A 463 9.91 4.58 -12.82
N THR A 464 8.98 5.32 -12.22
CA THR A 464 9.28 6.40 -11.26
C THR A 464 8.82 6.01 -9.87
N THR A 465 9.71 6.11 -8.88
CA THR A 465 9.42 5.74 -7.49
C THR A 465 9.83 6.84 -6.53
N VAL A 466 9.07 7.00 -5.45
CA VAL A 466 9.50 7.83 -4.32
C VAL A 466 10.58 7.07 -3.55
N GLN A 467 11.73 7.71 -3.35
CA GLN A 467 12.85 7.16 -2.59
C GLN A 467 13.34 8.18 -1.56
N ASP A 468 13.91 7.70 -0.46
CA ASP A 468 14.65 8.48 0.52
C ASP A 468 15.96 7.76 0.88
N HIS A 469 16.89 8.44 1.56
CA HIS A 469 18.21 7.90 1.92
C HIS A 469 18.44 8.04 3.44
N PRO A 470 18.91 7.00 4.15
CA PRO A 470 19.45 5.72 3.64
C PRO A 470 18.41 4.67 3.23
N GLY A 471 17.11 5.01 3.27
CA GLY A 471 16.04 4.05 3.05
C GLY A 471 15.65 3.35 4.36
N ARG A 472 15.10 2.14 4.22
CA ARG A 472 14.45 1.33 5.26
C ARG A 472 15.43 0.36 5.93
N ILE A 473 16.33 0.88 6.72
CA ILE A 473 17.35 0.10 7.46
C ILE A 473 16.79 -0.50 8.77
N GLY A 474 17.49 -1.47 9.36
CA GLY A 474 17.13 -2.10 10.65
C GLY A 474 16.17 -3.27 10.53
N LEU A 475 15.89 -3.75 9.31
CA LEU A 475 14.89 -4.78 9.02
C LEU A 475 15.39 -5.87 8.05
N TRP A 476 16.70 -5.91 7.78
CA TRP A 476 17.29 -6.90 6.90
C TRP A 476 17.12 -8.33 7.43
N GLU A 477 17.06 -8.48 8.76
CA GLU A 477 16.91 -9.77 9.44
C GLU A 477 15.58 -10.48 9.18
N VAL A 478 14.58 -9.74 8.73
CA VAL A 478 13.27 -10.26 8.32
C VAL A 478 13.06 -10.20 6.80
N GLY A 479 14.11 -9.84 6.04
CA GLY A 479 14.03 -9.72 4.59
C GLY A 479 13.17 -8.57 4.09
N ILE A 480 13.14 -7.45 4.83
CA ILE A 480 12.64 -6.19 4.33
C ILE A 480 13.84 -5.40 3.80
N PRO A 481 13.89 -5.09 2.50
CA PRO A 481 15.04 -4.40 1.94
C PRO A 481 15.10 -2.91 2.30
N PRO A 482 16.30 -2.31 2.36
CA PRO A 482 16.46 -0.88 2.56
C PRO A 482 15.79 -0.08 1.46
N SER A 483 15.75 -0.61 0.23
CA SER A 483 15.29 0.15 -0.92
C SER A 483 16.11 1.45 -1.04
N GLY A 484 15.47 2.63 -1.09
CA GLY A 484 16.18 3.88 -1.28
C GLY A 484 16.70 4.04 -2.70
N PRO A 485 17.46 5.11 -2.98
CA PRO A 485 18.00 5.36 -4.30
C PRO A 485 19.04 4.30 -4.68
N MET A 486 18.95 3.80 -5.91
CA MET A 486 19.93 2.87 -6.49
C MET A 486 21.29 3.55 -6.75
N ASP A 487 21.26 4.86 -6.99
CA ASP A 487 22.40 5.79 -7.01
C ASP A 487 22.17 6.87 -5.95
N ASP A 488 22.72 6.60 -4.77
CA ASP A 488 22.60 7.46 -3.59
C ASP A 488 23.39 8.77 -3.72
N LEU A 489 24.46 8.78 -4.51
CA LEU A 489 25.28 9.98 -4.75
C LEU A 489 24.48 11.04 -5.51
N SER A 490 23.92 10.70 -6.68
CA SER A 490 23.12 11.65 -7.46
C SER A 490 21.88 12.11 -6.70
N PHE A 491 21.21 11.19 -5.99
CA PHE A 491 20.03 11.51 -5.19
C PHE A 491 20.32 12.51 -4.07
N THR A 492 21.35 12.26 -3.26
CA THR A 492 21.72 13.15 -2.15
C THR A 492 22.19 14.52 -2.65
N LEU A 493 22.91 14.56 -3.78
CA LEU A 493 23.31 15.82 -4.43
C LEU A 493 22.12 16.62 -4.98
N ALA A 494 21.07 15.96 -5.49
CA ALA A 494 19.84 16.65 -5.90
C ALA A 494 19.18 17.36 -4.71
N ASN A 495 19.07 16.64 -3.59
CA ASN A 495 18.47 17.17 -2.37
C ASN A 495 19.26 18.36 -1.80
N THR A 496 20.58 18.23 -1.65
CA THR A 496 21.39 19.32 -1.11
C THR A 496 21.40 20.54 -2.04
N ALA A 497 21.34 20.34 -3.36
CA ALA A 497 21.26 21.44 -4.32
C ALA A 497 20.01 22.33 -4.13
N VAL A 498 18.87 21.72 -3.79
CA VAL A 498 17.64 22.45 -3.47
C VAL A 498 17.54 22.86 -2.00
N GLY A 499 18.59 22.64 -1.20
CA GLY A 499 18.68 22.97 0.21
C GLY A 499 17.95 22.01 1.15
N ASN A 500 17.54 20.84 0.67
CA ASN A 500 16.97 19.79 1.52
C ASN A 500 18.05 19.07 2.35
N PRO A 501 17.68 18.42 3.46
CA PRO A 501 18.49 17.35 4.03
C PRO A 501 18.83 16.29 2.95
N PRO A 502 20.04 15.70 2.95
CA PRO A 502 20.46 14.76 1.90
C PRO A 502 19.49 13.60 1.65
N GLY A 503 18.83 13.14 2.72
CA GLY A 503 17.89 12.03 2.69
C GLY A 503 16.43 12.40 2.47
N ALA A 504 16.08 13.66 2.19
CA ALA A 504 14.68 14.04 2.01
C ALA A 504 14.03 13.27 0.84
N PRO A 505 12.72 12.90 0.92
CA PRO A 505 12.07 12.15 -0.13
C PRO A 505 12.11 12.87 -1.49
N GLY A 506 12.52 12.14 -2.52
CA GLY A 506 12.59 12.59 -3.92
C GLY A 506 12.14 11.49 -4.88
N LEU A 507 12.21 11.76 -6.19
CA LEU A 507 11.85 10.77 -7.20
C LEU A 507 13.10 10.13 -7.82
N GLU A 508 13.17 8.81 -7.80
CA GLU A 508 14.05 8.02 -8.67
C GLU A 508 13.31 7.70 -9.96
N CYS A 509 13.90 8.08 -11.10
CA CYS A 509 13.36 7.85 -12.43
C CYS A 509 14.27 6.87 -13.17
N THR A 510 13.76 5.67 -13.48
CA THR A 510 14.49 4.69 -14.30
C THR A 510 14.11 4.85 -15.76
N LEU A 511 15.09 5.01 -16.65
CA LEU A 511 14.88 5.32 -18.07
C LEU A 511 14.15 6.65 -18.25
N MET A 512 12.95 6.66 -18.82
CA MET A 512 12.21 7.89 -19.05
C MET A 512 11.62 8.41 -17.74
N GLY A 513 11.96 9.66 -17.37
CA GLY A 513 11.38 10.32 -16.19
C GLY A 513 9.97 10.85 -16.42
N PRO A 514 9.34 11.45 -15.40
CA PRO A 514 7.95 11.91 -15.47
C PRO A 514 7.78 13.27 -16.18
N GLN A 515 6.55 13.56 -16.56
CA GLN A 515 6.05 14.91 -16.87
C GLN A 515 5.10 15.35 -15.76
N LEU A 516 5.44 16.46 -15.09
CA LEU A 516 4.83 16.90 -13.84
C LEU A 516 4.33 18.34 -13.96
N ARG A 517 3.07 18.60 -13.59
CA ARG A 517 2.51 19.96 -13.51
C ARG A 517 2.47 20.42 -12.06
N PHE A 518 3.00 21.62 -11.80
CA PHE A 518 3.03 22.20 -10.46
C PHE A 518 1.90 23.21 -10.30
N SER A 519 1.06 23.06 -9.27
CA SER A 519 -0.05 23.99 -9.04
C SER A 519 0.40 25.36 -8.52
N GLY A 520 1.55 25.41 -7.85
CA GLY A 520 2.14 26.61 -7.28
C GLY A 520 3.63 26.74 -7.63
N PRO A 521 4.28 27.86 -7.26
CA PRO A 521 5.71 28.03 -7.49
C PRO A 521 6.52 26.94 -6.77
N ALA A 522 7.56 26.43 -7.42
CA ALA A 522 8.43 25.41 -6.86
C ALA A 522 9.88 25.65 -7.26
N LEU A 523 10.81 25.03 -6.52
CA LEU A 523 12.23 24.99 -6.89
C LEU A 523 12.66 23.53 -6.92
N VAL A 524 13.28 23.12 -8.02
CA VAL A 524 13.62 21.73 -8.30
C VAL A 524 15.07 21.58 -8.74
N CYS A 525 15.64 20.39 -8.63
CA CYS A 525 16.92 20.03 -9.25
C CYS A 525 16.83 18.61 -9.79
N VAL A 526 17.30 18.40 -11.03
CA VAL A 526 17.42 17.07 -11.65
C VAL A 526 18.89 16.70 -11.77
N THR A 527 19.26 15.54 -11.25
CA THR A 527 20.63 14.98 -11.30
C THR A 527 20.61 13.56 -11.87
N GLY A 528 21.77 12.91 -11.93
CA GLY A 528 21.93 11.56 -12.48
C GLY A 528 22.29 11.58 -13.96
N ALA A 529 21.85 10.55 -14.68
CA ALA A 529 22.22 10.32 -16.07
C ALA A 529 21.88 11.51 -16.99
N PRO A 530 22.76 11.89 -17.95
CA PRO A 530 22.49 13.00 -18.86
C PRO A 530 21.18 12.79 -19.64
N THR A 531 20.24 13.73 -19.51
CA THR A 531 18.95 13.72 -20.19
C THR A 531 18.53 15.14 -20.55
N LEU A 532 17.61 15.27 -21.52
CA LEU A 532 16.94 16.54 -21.77
C LEU A 532 15.88 16.76 -20.68
N ILE A 533 15.98 17.89 -20.00
CA ILE A 533 14.92 18.38 -19.11
C ILE A 533 14.34 19.68 -19.68
N THR A 534 13.02 19.81 -19.64
CA THR A 534 12.35 21.04 -20.10
C THR A 534 11.36 21.56 -19.08
N VAL A 535 11.18 22.87 -19.06
CA VAL A 535 10.10 23.56 -18.35
C VAL A 535 9.26 24.29 -19.39
N ASP A 536 7.99 23.92 -19.50
CA ASP A 536 7.08 24.43 -20.53
C ASP A 536 7.66 24.30 -21.96
N GLY A 537 8.40 23.21 -22.20
CA GLY A 537 9.08 22.91 -23.48
C GLY A 537 10.43 23.62 -23.68
N ALA A 538 10.83 24.55 -22.80
CA ALA A 538 12.14 25.19 -22.86
C ALA A 538 13.20 24.36 -22.12
N PRO A 539 14.36 24.06 -22.72
CA PRO A 539 15.42 23.32 -22.04
C PRO A 539 15.97 24.05 -20.80
N VAL A 540 16.21 23.32 -19.72
CA VAL A 540 16.82 23.83 -18.48
C VAL A 540 18.04 22.98 -18.07
N PRO A 541 18.99 23.49 -17.26
CA PRO A 541 20.20 22.74 -16.90
C PRO A 541 19.95 21.68 -15.82
N MET A 542 20.54 20.50 -16.01
CA MET A 542 20.70 19.52 -14.92
C MET A 542 21.73 20.02 -13.89
N TRP A 543 21.71 19.45 -12.68
CA TRP A 543 22.66 19.73 -11.59
C TRP A 543 22.58 21.15 -11.01
N GLU A 544 21.55 21.91 -11.38
CA GLU A 544 21.32 23.28 -10.94
C GLU A 544 19.88 23.47 -10.42
N PRO A 545 19.67 24.28 -9.38
CA PRO A 545 18.34 24.69 -8.96
C PRO A 545 17.57 25.44 -10.06
N VAL A 546 16.40 24.94 -10.44
CA VAL A 546 15.50 25.55 -11.42
C VAL A 546 14.22 26.00 -10.71
N THR A 547 13.86 27.28 -10.89
CA THR A 547 12.61 27.84 -10.36
C THR A 547 11.48 27.62 -11.36
N LEU A 548 10.37 27.08 -10.88
CA LEU A 548 9.14 26.83 -11.63
C LEU A 548 8.06 27.85 -11.22
N ALA A 549 7.37 28.42 -12.20
CA ALA A 549 6.18 29.22 -11.96
C ALA A 549 4.97 28.31 -11.62
N ALA A 550 3.93 28.89 -11.02
CA ALA A 550 2.66 28.20 -10.86
C ALA A 550 2.07 27.81 -12.23
N GLY A 551 1.63 26.57 -12.37
CA GLY A 551 1.12 25.99 -13.61
C GLY A 551 2.20 25.40 -14.54
N ALA A 552 3.49 25.62 -14.25
CA ALA A 552 4.58 25.14 -15.10
C ALA A 552 4.63 23.61 -15.15
N VAL A 553 5.03 23.11 -16.32
CA VAL A 553 5.21 21.68 -16.58
C VAL A 553 6.70 21.36 -16.70
N LEU A 554 7.20 20.54 -15.77
CA LEU A 554 8.53 19.94 -15.84
C LEU A 554 8.44 18.61 -16.61
N ASP A 555 9.27 18.42 -17.62
CA ASP A 555 9.37 17.17 -18.37
C ASP A 555 10.80 16.62 -18.32
N ILE A 556 10.94 15.39 -17.82
CA ILE A 556 12.22 14.68 -17.74
C ILE A 556 12.23 13.60 -18.83
N GLY A 557 13.11 13.77 -19.82
CA GLY A 557 13.28 12.84 -20.93
C GLY A 557 13.99 11.53 -20.53
N ALA A 558 14.22 10.67 -21.52
CA ALA A 558 15.05 9.49 -21.35
C ALA A 558 16.56 9.86 -21.46
N PRO A 559 17.44 9.22 -20.68
CA PRO A 559 18.88 9.40 -20.78
C PRO A 559 19.41 9.26 -22.21
N THR A 560 20.29 10.17 -22.63
CA THR A 560 20.70 10.30 -24.04
C THR A 560 21.76 9.28 -24.49
N ASP A 561 22.71 8.94 -23.61
CA ASP A 561 23.89 8.12 -23.98
C ASP A 561 24.28 7.11 -22.87
N ALA A 562 24.90 7.58 -21.78
CA ALA A 562 25.36 6.74 -20.65
C ALA A 562 24.59 7.00 -19.32
N GLY A 563 24.54 6.01 -18.41
CA GLY A 563 23.85 6.08 -17.11
C GLY A 563 22.32 5.84 -17.14
N LEU A 564 21.75 5.00 -16.27
CA LEU A 564 20.37 4.53 -16.39
C LEU A 564 19.29 5.39 -15.70
N ARG A 565 19.65 6.14 -14.65
CA ARG A 565 18.68 6.77 -13.73
C ARG A 565 18.90 8.26 -13.56
N THR A 566 17.81 8.99 -13.42
CA THR A 566 17.81 10.40 -13.00
C THR A 566 17.05 10.57 -11.69
N TYR A 567 17.36 11.64 -10.96
CA TYR A 567 16.74 11.94 -9.68
C TYR A 567 16.18 13.35 -9.67
N LEU A 568 14.94 13.50 -9.19
CA LEU A 568 14.30 14.79 -9.00
C LEU A 568 14.18 15.08 -7.51
N ALA A 569 14.81 16.17 -7.07
CA ALA A 569 14.55 16.77 -5.77
C ALA A 569 13.68 18.02 -5.94
N ILE A 570 12.71 18.17 -5.05
CA ILE A 570 11.86 19.36 -4.92
C ILE A 570 12.19 20.00 -3.58
N ARG A 571 12.39 21.32 -3.53
CA ARG A 571 12.65 22.02 -2.27
C ARG A 571 11.50 21.78 -1.28
N GLY A 572 11.82 21.23 -0.10
CA GLY A 572 10.87 20.72 0.89
C GLY A 572 10.75 19.20 0.91
N GLY A 573 10.99 18.53 -0.22
CA GLY A 573 10.82 17.09 -0.42
C GLY A 573 9.38 16.71 -0.82
N ILE A 574 9.21 15.47 -1.28
CA ILE A 574 7.88 14.88 -1.52
C ILE A 574 7.22 14.62 -0.16
N ASP A 575 5.96 15.05 -0.01
CA ASP A 575 5.14 14.75 1.17
C ASP A 575 4.63 13.30 1.08
N ALA A 576 5.35 12.39 1.74
CA ALA A 576 5.08 10.95 1.74
C ALA A 576 5.01 10.37 3.16
N PRO A 577 4.14 9.37 3.41
CA PRO A 577 4.11 8.68 4.70
C PRO A 577 5.34 7.80 4.86
N LEU A 578 5.79 7.66 6.11
CA LEU A 578 6.81 6.69 6.47
C LEU A 578 6.13 5.35 6.75
N TYR A 579 6.51 4.32 6.00
CA TYR A 579 6.42 2.94 6.47
C TYR A 579 7.70 2.69 7.29
N HIS A 580 7.74 1.87 8.35
CA HIS A 580 8.97 1.55 9.12
C HIS A 580 10.17 2.53 8.99
N GLY A 581 10.01 3.80 9.37
CA GLY A 581 11.06 4.82 9.36
C GLY A 581 11.48 5.44 8.01
N SER A 582 10.91 5.04 6.88
CA SER A 582 11.33 5.50 5.53
C SER A 582 10.16 5.62 4.53
N ALA A 583 10.25 6.60 3.64
CA ALA A 583 9.37 6.84 2.49
C ALA A 583 9.75 6.02 1.24
N ALA A 584 10.86 5.28 1.26
CA ALA A 584 11.32 4.49 0.13
C ALA A 584 10.29 3.44 -0.32
N THR A 585 10.03 3.42 -1.63
CA THR A 585 9.07 2.51 -2.25
C THR A 585 9.73 1.16 -2.53
N PHE A 586 9.16 0.07 -1.99
CA PHE A 586 9.51 -1.29 -2.36
C PHE A 586 8.34 -1.91 -3.15
N THR A 587 8.45 -1.86 -4.48
CA THR A 587 7.34 -2.21 -5.39
C THR A 587 6.93 -3.67 -5.30
N LEU A 588 7.86 -4.58 -5.05
CA LEU A 588 7.58 -6.00 -4.84
C LEU A 588 6.76 -6.23 -3.56
N GLY A 589 7.09 -5.54 -2.47
CA GLY A 589 6.36 -5.67 -1.21
C GLY A 589 5.05 -4.88 -1.15
N GLY A 590 4.81 -3.97 -2.10
CA GLY A 590 3.59 -3.17 -2.16
C GLY A 590 3.48 -2.13 -1.04
N PHE A 591 4.61 -1.57 -0.60
CA PHE A 591 4.64 -0.56 0.47
C PHE A 591 5.72 0.52 0.28
N GLY A 592 5.61 1.60 1.06
CA GLY A 592 6.41 2.81 0.91
C GLY A 592 5.84 3.76 -0.16
N GLY A 593 6.50 4.89 -0.36
CA GLY A 593 5.99 5.96 -1.21
C GLY A 593 4.59 6.44 -0.78
N ILE A 594 3.81 6.95 -1.74
CA ILE A 594 2.45 7.44 -1.47
C ILE A 594 1.42 6.30 -1.49
N THR A 595 1.56 5.37 -2.43
CA THR A 595 0.56 4.35 -2.77
C THR A 595 1.05 2.92 -2.55
N GLY A 596 2.31 2.71 -2.15
CA GLY A 596 2.94 1.38 -2.10
C GLY A 596 3.45 0.89 -3.46
N THR A 597 3.29 1.68 -4.52
CA THR A 597 3.67 1.31 -5.89
C THR A 597 4.53 2.40 -6.54
N ALA A 598 5.02 2.12 -7.76
CA ALA A 598 5.54 3.17 -8.62
C ALA A 598 4.45 4.23 -8.90
N VAL A 599 4.89 5.46 -9.16
CA VAL A 599 4.04 6.58 -9.56
C VAL A 599 3.34 6.22 -10.88
N ALA A 600 2.06 6.55 -11.00
CA ALA A 600 1.22 6.29 -12.16
C ALA A 600 0.67 7.59 -12.81
N ASP A 601 0.22 7.48 -14.06
CA ASP A 601 -0.43 8.59 -14.76
C ASP A 601 -1.69 9.02 -14.03
N GLY A 602 -1.84 10.33 -13.80
CA GLY A 602 -2.97 10.89 -13.06
C GLY A 602 -2.82 10.84 -11.54
N ASP A 603 -1.73 10.29 -11.01
CA ASP A 603 -1.37 10.44 -9.60
C ASP A 603 -1.16 11.92 -9.25
N VAL A 604 -1.31 12.19 -7.96
CA VAL A 604 -1.12 13.53 -7.39
C VAL A 604 -0.18 13.41 -6.21
N LEU A 605 0.93 14.13 -6.28
CA LEU A 605 1.95 14.17 -5.23
C LEU A 605 1.85 15.49 -4.45
N GLY A 606 2.15 15.42 -3.15
CA GLY A 606 2.28 16.60 -2.29
C GLY A 606 3.74 17.07 -2.19
N ILE A 607 3.95 18.36 -1.91
CA ILE A 607 5.24 18.92 -1.51
C ILE A 607 5.17 19.26 -0.02
N ALA A 608 6.14 18.78 0.75
CA ALA A 608 6.22 19.05 2.19
C ALA A 608 6.52 20.53 2.47
N ALA A 609 6.34 20.96 3.72
CA ALA A 609 6.60 22.34 4.11
C ALA A 609 8.10 22.68 4.05
N PRO A 610 8.50 23.80 3.43
CA PRO A 610 9.90 24.17 3.28
C PRO A 610 10.47 24.84 4.54
N ASP A 611 10.22 24.26 5.71
CA ASP A 611 10.64 24.82 6.99
C ASP A 611 12.07 24.39 7.31
N GLY A 612 12.92 25.33 7.78
CA GLY A 612 14.28 25.01 8.24
C GLY A 612 15.27 24.55 7.15
N LEU A 613 14.99 24.79 5.87
CA LEU A 613 15.82 24.35 4.76
C LEU A 613 17.12 25.16 4.59
N GLY A 614 18.17 24.49 4.11
CA GLY A 614 19.45 25.10 3.75
C GLY A 614 19.39 25.99 2.49
N PRO A 615 20.52 26.63 2.13
CA PRO A 615 20.62 27.44 0.91
C PRO A 615 20.59 26.55 -0.35
N CYS A 616 19.97 27.05 -1.43
CA CYS A 616 20.03 26.39 -2.73
C CYS A 616 21.33 26.75 -3.45
N GLN A 617 22.05 25.76 -4.00
CA GLN A 617 23.26 25.99 -4.78
C GLN A 617 23.41 24.93 -5.89
N PRO A 618 24.03 25.28 -7.04
CA PRO A 618 24.44 24.30 -8.04
C PRO A 618 25.35 23.21 -7.44
N VAL A 619 25.23 21.98 -7.95
CA VAL A 619 26.16 20.91 -7.58
C VAL A 619 27.54 21.21 -8.19
N PRO A 620 28.62 21.25 -7.40
CA PRO A 620 29.97 21.50 -7.89
C PRO A 620 30.39 20.48 -8.95
N ALA A 621 31.04 20.92 -10.02
CA ALA A 621 31.36 20.08 -11.18
C ALA A 621 32.22 18.86 -10.80
N GLU A 622 33.15 19.03 -9.86
CA GLU A 622 34.02 17.99 -9.33
C GLU A 622 33.30 16.93 -8.49
N GLN A 623 32.08 17.20 -8.05
CA GLN A 623 31.22 16.27 -7.30
C GLN A 623 30.20 15.56 -8.21
N ARG A 624 30.07 16.00 -9.48
CA ARG A 624 29.15 15.37 -10.43
C ARG A 624 29.72 14.01 -10.88
N PRO A 625 28.93 12.93 -10.84
CA PRO A 625 29.41 11.61 -11.24
C PRO A 625 29.77 11.55 -12.73
N ALA A 626 30.79 10.75 -13.06
CA ALA A 626 31.13 10.44 -14.44
C ALA A 626 30.31 9.25 -14.96
N PHE A 627 29.61 9.42 -16.09
CA PHE A 627 28.83 8.37 -16.74
C PHE A 627 29.59 7.80 -17.93
N THR A 628 29.57 6.48 -18.09
CA THR A 628 30.34 5.73 -19.10
C THR A 628 29.59 4.45 -19.48
N HIS A 629 30.08 3.73 -20.49
CA HIS A 629 29.65 2.36 -20.82
C HIS A 629 30.62 1.30 -20.31
N ASP A 630 31.86 1.70 -19.97
CA ASP A 630 32.90 0.84 -19.42
C ASP A 630 33.18 1.22 -17.97
N TRP A 631 32.69 0.41 -17.04
CA TRP A 631 32.69 0.72 -15.61
C TRP A 631 33.81 0.01 -14.84
N GLN A 632 34.33 0.68 -13.82
CA GLN A 632 35.20 0.06 -12.81
C GLN A 632 34.52 0.07 -11.44
N LEU A 633 34.39 -1.09 -10.83
CA LEU A 633 33.79 -1.26 -9.50
C LEU A 633 34.88 -1.62 -8.49
N ALA A 634 35.06 -0.78 -7.47
CA ALA A 634 35.95 -1.09 -6.36
C ALA A 634 35.27 -2.13 -5.47
N VAL A 635 35.97 -3.23 -5.18
CA VAL A 635 35.41 -4.37 -4.44
C VAL A 635 36.32 -4.80 -3.30
N GLY A 636 35.72 -5.23 -2.19
CA GLY A 636 36.37 -6.07 -1.20
C GLY A 636 36.22 -7.55 -1.55
N GLU A 637 37.26 -8.33 -1.30
CA GLU A 637 37.24 -9.80 -1.43
C GLU A 637 36.56 -10.41 -0.19
N GLY A 638 35.58 -11.29 -0.42
CA GLY A 638 34.77 -11.89 0.63
C GLY A 638 33.25 -11.73 0.43
N PRO A 639 32.43 -12.54 1.15
CA PRO A 639 32.87 -13.44 2.22
C PRO A 639 33.28 -14.87 1.79
N GLN A 640 32.80 -15.40 0.66
CA GLN A 640 33.11 -16.78 0.23
C GLN A 640 34.10 -16.83 -0.94
N THR A 641 35.37 -17.10 -0.65
CA THR A 641 36.49 -16.92 -1.59
C THR A 641 37.27 -18.23 -1.86
N ALA A 642 38.43 -18.12 -2.51
CA ALA A 642 39.33 -19.23 -2.73
C ALA A 642 40.19 -19.58 -1.51
N PRO A 643 40.50 -20.87 -1.24
CA PRO A 643 40.14 -22.04 -2.04
C PRO A 643 38.84 -22.72 -1.59
N ALA A 644 38.07 -22.12 -0.67
CA ALA A 644 36.92 -22.79 -0.06
C ALA A 644 35.77 -23.03 -1.06
N TYR A 645 35.50 -22.05 -1.92
CA TYR A 645 34.41 -22.10 -2.90
C TYR A 645 34.93 -21.99 -4.33
N PHE A 646 35.81 -21.02 -4.55
CA PHE A 646 36.36 -20.68 -5.87
C PHE A 646 37.83 -21.11 -5.96
N THR A 647 38.33 -21.30 -7.18
CA THR A 647 39.76 -21.49 -7.40
C THR A 647 40.50 -20.15 -7.41
N ASP A 648 41.81 -20.14 -7.20
CA ASP A 648 42.61 -18.91 -7.35
C ASP A 648 42.50 -18.35 -8.80
N ALA A 649 42.30 -19.23 -9.79
CA ALA A 649 42.06 -18.85 -11.18
C ALA A 649 40.69 -18.18 -11.38
N ASP A 650 39.64 -18.66 -10.70
CA ASP A 650 38.32 -18.02 -10.70
C ASP A 650 38.40 -16.61 -10.11
N MET A 651 39.11 -16.44 -8.98
CA MET A 651 39.31 -15.12 -8.36
C MET A 651 40.05 -14.17 -9.31
N ALA A 652 41.15 -14.61 -9.92
CA ALA A 652 41.87 -13.82 -10.91
C ALA A 652 40.97 -13.45 -12.12
N ARG A 653 40.10 -14.38 -12.54
CA ARG A 653 39.15 -14.17 -13.65
C ARG A 653 38.10 -13.11 -13.31
N PHE A 654 37.57 -13.09 -12.08
CA PHE A 654 36.65 -12.03 -11.66
C PHE A 654 37.28 -10.63 -11.82
N TYR A 655 38.55 -10.47 -11.48
CA TYR A 655 39.24 -9.18 -11.57
C TYR A 655 39.67 -8.79 -12.99
N THR A 656 40.01 -9.76 -13.83
CA THR A 656 40.64 -9.51 -15.14
C THR A 656 39.68 -9.60 -16.32
N HIS A 657 38.56 -10.31 -16.19
CA HIS A 657 37.59 -10.46 -17.26
C HIS A 657 36.64 -9.25 -17.31
N PRO A 658 36.41 -8.63 -18.48
CA PRO A 658 35.33 -7.66 -18.63
C PRO A 658 33.98 -8.38 -18.62
N TRP A 659 33.14 -8.07 -17.64
CA TRP A 659 31.80 -8.61 -17.52
C TRP A 659 30.80 -7.74 -18.26
N ARG A 660 29.81 -8.34 -18.92
CA ARG A 660 28.76 -7.58 -19.60
C ARG A 660 27.46 -7.59 -18.80
N VAL A 661 26.79 -6.46 -18.70
CA VAL A 661 25.49 -6.36 -18.04
C VAL A 661 24.41 -6.99 -18.91
N GLY A 662 23.72 -8.01 -18.38
CA GLY A 662 22.65 -8.71 -19.09
C GLY A 662 21.33 -7.94 -19.11
N SER A 663 20.37 -8.42 -19.90
CA SER A 663 19.03 -7.80 -20.04
C SER A 663 18.15 -7.85 -18.78
N HIS A 664 18.45 -8.77 -17.85
CA HIS A 664 17.75 -8.93 -16.58
C HIS A 664 18.46 -8.17 -15.46
N ALA A 665 18.44 -6.84 -15.54
CA ALA A 665 19.01 -5.94 -14.54
C ALA A 665 17.93 -5.01 -13.98
N ASN A 666 17.70 -5.03 -12.67
CA ASN A 666 16.75 -4.13 -11.99
C ASN A 666 17.19 -3.86 -10.54
N ARG A 667 16.30 -3.25 -9.73
CA ARG A 667 16.60 -2.89 -8.33
C ARG A 667 16.91 -4.10 -7.42
N THR A 668 16.42 -5.30 -7.76
CA THR A 668 16.74 -6.53 -7.00
C THR A 668 18.17 -7.01 -7.26
N GLY A 669 18.68 -6.76 -8.47
CA GLY A 669 20.04 -7.09 -8.84
C GLY A 669 20.32 -7.00 -10.34
N ILE A 670 21.60 -7.00 -10.67
CA ILE A 670 22.14 -6.79 -12.01
C ILE A 670 22.86 -8.07 -12.43
N ARG A 671 22.24 -8.81 -13.35
CA ARG A 671 22.82 -10.06 -13.87
C ARG A 671 23.98 -9.76 -14.80
N LEU A 672 25.06 -10.53 -14.67
CA LEU A 672 26.25 -10.41 -15.51
C LEU A 672 26.41 -11.62 -16.44
N GLU A 673 26.83 -11.33 -17.66
CA GLU A 673 27.22 -12.28 -18.68
C GLU A 673 28.75 -12.41 -18.67
N GLY A 674 29.23 -13.66 -18.65
CA GLY A 674 30.66 -13.95 -18.61
C GLY A 674 30.96 -15.44 -18.38
N PRO A 675 32.24 -15.78 -18.17
CA PRO A 675 32.69 -17.16 -18.01
C PRO A 675 32.16 -17.77 -16.72
N LYS A 676 31.86 -19.07 -16.76
CA LYS A 676 31.44 -19.83 -15.57
C LYS A 676 32.65 -20.13 -14.68
N PRO A 677 32.47 -20.18 -13.35
CA PRO A 677 33.51 -20.62 -12.42
C PRO A 677 33.80 -22.12 -12.55
N GLU A 678 35.03 -22.52 -12.24
CA GLU A 678 35.46 -23.93 -12.21
C GLU A 678 35.22 -24.61 -10.85
N TRP A 679 35.11 -23.84 -9.77
CA TRP A 679 34.84 -24.28 -8.39
C TRP A 679 35.96 -25.14 -7.76
N SER A 680 36.21 -24.92 -6.48
CA SER A 680 37.21 -25.70 -5.72
C SER A 680 36.63 -26.97 -5.07
N ARG A 681 35.32 -27.20 -5.22
CA ARG A 681 34.58 -28.29 -4.61
C ARG A 681 33.61 -28.93 -5.60
N ALA A 682 33.28 -30.19 -5.37
CA ALA A 682 32.46 -30.98 -6.27
C ALA A 682 30.95 -30.74 -6.11
N ASP A 683 30.50 -30.34 -4.92
CA ASP A 683 29.10 -30.01 -4.59
C ASP A 683 29.03 -29.14 -3.33
N GLY A 684 27.81 -28.75 -2.94
CA GLY A 684 27.51 -27.96 -1.73
C GLY A 684 27.06 -28.81 -0.53
N GLY A 685 27.24 -30.14 -0.57
CA GLY A 685 26.81 -31.04 0.52
C GLY A 685 25.30 -30.95 0.81
N GLU A 686 24.95 -30.88 2.10
CA GLU A 686 23.56 -30.83 2.56
C GLU A 686 22.80 -29.55 2.14
N ALA A 687 23.52 -28.49 1.77
CA ALA A 687 22.93 -27.23 1.32
C ALA A 687 22.50 -27.25 -0.15
N GLY A 688 22.94 -28.24 -0.93
CA GLY A 688 22.52 -28.41 -2.32
C GLY A 688 23.59 -29.06 -3.21
N LEU A 689 23.13 -29.62 -4.33
CA LEU A 689 23.96 -30.38 -5.26
C LEU A 689 24.94 -29.52 -6.07
N HIS A 690 24.71 -28.21 -6.20
CA HIS A 690 25.59 -27.35 -7.00
C HIS A 690 26.77 -26.84 -6.15
N PRO A 691 28.01 -26.81 -6.67
CA PRO A 691 29.19 -26.28 -5.95
C PRO A 691 29.11 -24.82 -5.49
N SER A 692 28.08 -24.08 -5.88
CA SER A 692 27.83 -22.72 -5.37
C SER A 692 27.00 -22.70 -4.09
N ASN A 693 26.36 -23.82 -3.73
CA ASN A 693 25.39 -23.88 -2.64
C ASN A 693 26.04 -23.84 -1.25
N LEU A 694 25.52 -23.00 -0.37
CA LEU A 694 25.91 -22.94 1.04
C LEU A 694 24.64 -22.96 1.90
N HIS A 695 24.78 -23.33 3.18
CA HIS A 695 23.70 -23.18 4.13
C HIS A 695 23.32 -21.70 4.22
N ASP A 696 22.04 -21.40 4.00
CA ASP A 696 21.61 -20.06 3.67
C ASP A 696 22.11 -19.03 4.70
N ASN A 697 22.78 -18.00 4.18
CA ASN A 697 23.37 -16.92 4.95
C ASN A 697 22.88 -15.56 4.42
N PRO A 698 23.05 -14.49 5.20
CA PRO A 698 22.63 -13.17 4.79
C PRO A 698 23.65 -12.55 3.82
N TYR A 699 23.14 -11.79 2.87
CA TYR A 699 23.89 -11.08 1.85
C TYR A 699 24.07 -9.61 2.19
N SER A 700 25.17 -9.03 1.71
CA SER A 700 25.38 -7.58 1.68
C SER A 700 24.79 -6.98 0.40
N VAL A 701 24.26 -5.76 0.49
CA VAL A 701 23.95 -4.96 -0.70
C VAL A 701 25.23 -4.72 -1.50
N GLY A 702 25.18 -4.94 -2.81
CA GLY A 702 26.36 -4.88 -3.69
C GLY A 702 27.23 -6.14 -3.70
N ALA A 703 26.85 -7.21 -3.01
CA ALA A 703 27.53 -8.50 -3.12
C ALA A 703 27.35 -9.10 -4.52
N LEU A 704 28.41 -9.72 -5.04
CA LEU A 704 28.37 -10.51 -6.27
C LEU A 704 27.90 -11.93 -5.94
N ASN A 705 26.61 -12.20 -6.06
CA ASN A 705 26.04 -13.52 -5.81
C ASN A 705 26.23 -14.44 -7.03
N VAL A 706 26.77 -15.65 -6.84
CA VAL A 706 27.00 -16.60 -7.94
C VAL A 706 26.01 -17.78 -7.87
N SER A 707 24.86 -17.60 -8.51
CA SER A 707 23.76 -18.59 -8.54
C SER A 707 23.92 -19.60 -9.69
N GLY A 708 24.25 -20.87 -9.40
CA GLY A 708 24.34 -21.92 -10.44
C GLY A 708 25.37 -21.66 -11.56
N GLY A 709 26.33 -20.76 -11.31
CA GLY A 709 27.32 -20.30 -12.29
C GLY A 709 26.99 -18.97 -12.97
N THR A 710 25.87 -18.31 -12.65
CA THR A 710 25.54 -16.97 -13.15
C THR A 710 25.73 -15.90 -12.06
N PRO A 711 26.66 -14.94 -12.26
CA PRO A 711 26.86 -13.85 -11.33
C PRO A 711 25.76 -12.79 -11.39
N ILE A 712 25.39 -12.24 -10.23
CA ILE A 712 24.40 -11.18 -10.06
C ILE A 712 24.91 -10.21 -8.98
N LEU A 713 25.02 -8.93 -9.30
CA LEU A 713 25.26 -7.89 -8.29
C LEU A 713 23.95 -7.56 -7.58
N LEU A 714 23.87 -7.79 -6.28
CA LEU A 714 22.65 -7.56 -5.51
C LEU A 714 22.39 -6.06 -5.31
N GLY A 715 21.18 -5.62 -5.64
CA GLY A 715 20.75 -4.25 -5.43
C GLY A 715 20.12 -4.01 -4.05
N PRO A 716 19.69 -2.79 -3.75
CA PRO A 716 19.05 -2.44 -2.48
C PRO A 716 17.66 -3.04 -2.31
N ASP A 717 16.99 -3.51 -3.37
CA ASP A 717 15.76 -4.32 -3.28
C ASP A 717 16.06 -5.83 -3.37
N GLY A 718 17.34 -6.20 -3.25
CA GLY A 718 17.82 -7.57 -3.33
C GLY A 718 17.35 -8.43 -2.15
N PRO A 719 17.48 -9.77 -2.28
CA PRO A 719 17.14 -10.69 -1.20
C PRO A 719 18.12 -10.52 -0.03
N SER A 720 17.61 -10.68 1.19
CA SER A 720 18.46 -10.66 2.39
C SER A 720 19.18 -11.98 2.61
N LEU A 721 18.44 -13.09 2.68
CA LEU A 721 18.98 -14.41 3.01
C LEU A 721 18.97 -15.30 1.77
N GLY A 722 20.02 -16.10 1.58
CA GLY A 722 20.06 -17.08 0.50
C GLY A 722 21.24 -18.05 0.55
N GLY A 723 21.16 -19.09 -0.30
CA GLY A 723 22.02 -20.27 -0.26
C GLY A 723 23.12 -20.35 -1.32
N PHE A 724 23.73 -19.22 -1.69
CA PHE A 724 24.77 -19.14 -2.73
C PHE A 724 25.98 -18.29 -2.31
N ALA A 725 27.18 -18.70 -2.73
CA ALA A 725 28.44 -18.04 -2.42
C ALA A 725 28.62 -16.65 -3.09
N CYS A 726 29.21 -15.73 -2.34
CA CYS A 726 29.55 -14.38 -2.78
C CYS A 726 31.07 -14.13 -2.66
N PRO A 727 31.85 -14.10 -3.76
CA PRO A 727 33.30 -13.90 -3.70
C PRO A 727 33.73 -12.45 -3.51
N LEU A 728 32.89 -11.49 -3.91
CA LEU A 728 33.21 -10.06 -3.94
C LEU A 728 32.04 -9.23 -3.43
N THR A 729 32.33 -8.10 -2.80
CA THR A 729 31.32 -7.09 -2.46
C THR A 729 31.78 -5.71 -2.89
N VAL A 730 30.91 -4.98 -3.60
CA VAL A 730 31.17 -3.59 -4.02
C VAL A 730 31.22 -2.69 -2.78
N VAL A 731 32.29 -1.89 -2.69
CA VAL A 731 32.46 -0.97 -1.56
C VAL A 731 31.35 0.09 -1.54
N SER A 732 30.96 0.52 -0.34
CA SER A 732 29.87 1.48 -0.09
C SER A 732 29.94 2.71 -1.01
N ALA A 733 31.13 3.29 -1.18
CA ALA A 733 31.37 4.48 -2.01
C ALA A 733 31.11 4.29 -3.52
N HIS A 734 31.15 3.06 -4.04
CA HIS A 734 30.92 2.75 -5.47
C HIS A 734 29.54 2.10 -5.73
N ARG A 735 28.72 1.83 -4.70
CA ARG A 735 27.38 1.26 -4.88
C ARG A 735 26.52 2.10 -5.82
N TRP A 736 26.70 3.43 -5.84
CA TRP A 736 25.97 4.32 -6.73
C TRP A 736 26.11 3.96 -8.22
N LYS A 737 27.25 3.40 -8.64
CA LYS A 737 27.48 2.99 -10.02
C LYS A 737 26.51 1.89 -10.46
N LEU A 738 26.07 1.02 -9.55
CA LEU A 738 25.08 -0.03 -9.84
C LEU A 738 23.76 0.60 -10.31
N GLY A 739 23.38 1.76 -9.77
CA GLY A 739 22.20 2.50 -10.21
C GLY A 739 22.28 3.05 -11.63
N GLN A 740 23.48 3.15 -12.18
CA GLN A 740 23.74 3.73 -13.49
C GLN A 740 24.11 2.70 -14.56
N LEU A 741 24.44 1.46 -14.18
CA LEU A 741 24.68 0.35 -15.11
C LEU A 741 23.45 0.08 -15.98
N ARG A 742 23.66 -0.01 -17.29
CA ARG A 742 22.63 -0.32 -18.29
C ARG A 742 22.84 -1.70 -18.90
N PRO A 743 21.79 -2.42 -19.34
CA PRO A 743 21.95 -3.60 -20.18
C PRO A 743 22.86 -3.33 -21.38
N GLY A 744 23.91 -4.14 -21.53
CA GLY A 744 24.92 -4.01 -22.57
C GLY A 744 26.23 -3.34 -22.14
N ASP A 745 26.24 -2.59 -21.03
CA ASP A 745 27.46 -2.00 -20.46
C ASP A 745 28.48 -3.08 -20.10
N THR A 746 29.76 -2.72 -20.07
CA THR A 746 30.85 -3.57 -19.57
C THR A 746 31.31 -3.09 -18.20
N LEU A 747 31.81 -4.00 -17.38
CA LEU A 747 32.43 -3.67 -16.11
C LEU A 747 33.61 -4.58 -15.76
N CYS A 748 34.56 -4.03 -15.02
CA CYS A 748 35.64 -4.77 -14.38
C CYS A 748 35.62 -4.56 -12.86
N PHE A 749 35.96 -5.61 -12.12
CA PHE A 749 36.11 -5.55 -10.67
C PHE A 749 37.54 -5.23 -10.29
N THR A 750 37.73 -4.17 -9.50
CA THR A 750 39.04 -3.73 -9.03
C THR A 750 39.14 -3.96 -7.51
N PRO A 751 39.96 -4.90 -7.04
CA PRO A 751 40.09 -5.17 -5.61
C PRO A 751 40.75 -3.99 -4.89
N VAL A 752 40.21 -3.62 -3.73
CA VAL A 752 40.72 -2.52 -2.89
C VAL A 752 40.77 -2.92 -1.41
N GLY A 753 41.74 -2.37 -0.66
CA GLY A 753 41.83 -2.50 0.79
C GLY A 753 41.00 -1.47 1.55
N ASP A 754 40.94 -1.59 2.88
CA ASP A 754 40.09 -0.77 3.75
C ASP A 754 40.45 0.72 3.70
N ASP A 755 41.74 1.06 3.59
CA ASP A 755 42.22 2.44 3.48
C ASP A 755 41.75 3.09 2.17
N ALA A 756 41.80 2.34 1.06
CA ALA A 756 41.35 2.81 -0.24
C ALA A 756 39.82 2.96 -0.29
N ALA A 757 39.08 2.02 0.32
CA ALA A 757 37.62 2.14 0.48
C ALA A 757 37.24 3.39 1.30
N THR A 758 37.97 3.66 2.39
CA THR A 758 37.78 4.85 3.23
C THR A 758 38.11 6.14 2.47
N ALA A 759 39.18 6.16 1.68
CA ALA A 759 39.54 7.32 0.85
C ALA A 759 38.45 7.62 -0.19
N LEU A 760 37.87 6.59 -0.82
CA LEU A 760 36.75 6.74 -1.76
C LEU A 760 35.49 7.28 -1.09
N ARG A 761 35.21 6.89 0.17
CA ARG A 761 34.02 7.35 0.90
C ARG A 761 34.14 8.79 1.42
N THR A 762 35.32 9.17 1.91
CA THR A 762 35.56 10.44 2.61
C THR A 762 35.91 11.62 1.69
N ALA A 763 36.25 11.37 0.43
CA ALA A 763 36.58 12.42 -0.54
C ALA A 763 35.51 12.52 -1.66
N PRO A 764 34.63 13.55 -1.64
CA PRO A 764 33.52 13.68 -2.61
C PRO A 764 33.94 13.63 -4.08
N ALA A 765 35.04 14.31 -4.44
CA ALA A 765 35.55 14.30 -5.81
C ALA A 765 36.08 12.92 -6.25
N ALA A 766 36.70 12.17 -5.32
CA ALA A 766 37.15 10.81 -5.58
C ALA A 766 35.95 9.86 -5.73
N ARG A 767 34.90 10.04 -4.93
CA ARG A 767 33.65 9.26 -5.05
C ARG A 767 32.94 9.47 -6.39
N ALA A 768 32.91 10.70 -6.89
CA ALA A 768 32.20 11.10 -8.09
C ALA A 768 32.92 10.67 -9.39
N THR A 769 34.23 10.90 -9.48
CA THR A 769 35.05 10.53 -10.65
C THR A 769 35.47 9.06 -10.61
N ALA A 770 35.67 8.53 -9.40
CA ALA A 770 35.90 7.13 -9.09
C ALA A 770 37.06 6.48 -9.88
N VAL A 771 38.16 7.23 -10.03
CA VAL A 771 39.44 6.73 -10.55
C VAL A 771 40.17 5.98 -9.44
N ILE A 772 40.36 4.67 -9.63
CA ILE A 772 41.09 3.83 -8.68
C ILE A 772 42.58 3.94 -9.02
N THR A 773 43.33 4.68 -8.22
CA THR A 773 44.76 4.95 -8.45
C THR A 773 45.70 3.91 -7.83
N ASP A 774 45.22 3.14 -6.86
CA ASP A 774 45.98 2.09 -6.17
C ASP A 774 45.14 0.80 -6.08
N ALA A 775 45.17 0.00 -7.14
CA ALA A 775 44.62 -1.35 -7.11
C ALA A 775 45.62 -2.25 -6.36
N ALA A 776 45.41 -2.42 -5.05
CA ALA A 776 46.24 -3.32 -4.27
C ALA A 776 46.25 -4.71 -4.93
N ALA A 777 47.45 -5.28 -5.13
CA ALA A 777 47.61 -6.60 -5.72
C ALA A 777 47.01 -7.68 -4.81
N ALA A 778 45.77 -8.08 -5.09
CA ALA A 778 44.97 -9.15 -4.46
C ALA A 778 45.01 -9.17 -2.92
N LEU A 779 43.86 -8.91 -2.28
CA LEU A 779 43.74 -8.86 -0.82
C LEU A 779 44.39 -10.10 -0.17
N ARG A 780 45.50 -9.87 0.54
CA ARG A 780 46.41 -10.93 1.03
C ARG A 780 45.75 -11.88 2.03
N ASP A 781 44.69 -11.42 2.68
CA ASP A 781 43.92 -12.14 3.70
C ASP A 781 42.79 -13.00 3.09
N ARG A 782 42.58 -12.94 1.77
CA ARG A 782 41.52 -13.65 1.04
C ARG A 782 40.12 -13.42 1.62
N GLY A 783 39.89 -12.24 2.20
CA GLY A 783 38.63 -11.89 2.87
C GLY A 783 38.46 -12.47 4.28
N VAL A 784 39.48 -13.09 4.87
CA VAL A 784 39.44 -13.64 6.24
C VAL A 784 40.03 -12.62 7.22
N LEU A 785 39.18 -11.97 8.01
CA LEU A 785 39.57 -10.97 9.00
C LEU A 785 40.13 -11.61 10.28
N GLY A 786 39.69 -12.81 10.61
CA GLY A 786 40.16 -13.56 11.77
C GLY A 786 39.59 -14.97 11.86
N ARG A 787 40.25 -15.84 12.62
CA ARG A 787 39.76 -17.19 12.93
C ARG A 787 40.04 -17.53 14.38
N ARG A 788 39.18 -18.33 14.98
CA ARG A 788 39.40 -18.96 16.29
C ARG A 788 39.12 -20.46 16.19
N PRO A 789 40.02 -21.32 16.70
CA PRO A 789 39.82 -22.76 16.68
C PRO A 789 38.68 -23.18 17.62
N ALA A 790 38.21 -24.41 17.43
CA ALA A 790 37.24 -25.03 18.35
C ALA A 790 37.81 -25.09 19.77
N GLY A 791 36.94 -24.94 20.76
CA GLY A 791 37.23 -25.21 22.17
C GLY A 791 36.38 -26.38 22.70
N PRO A 792 36.51 -26.74 23.99
CA PRO A 792 35.69 -27.79 24.59
C PRO A 792 34.19 -27.54 24.48
N ASP A 793 33.77 -26.28 24.61
CA ASP A 793 32.36 -25.88 24.74
C ASP A 793 31.89 -24.96 23.60
N ARG A 794 32.73 -24.73 22.58
CA ARG A 794 32.44 -23.83 21.45
C ARG A 794 32.97 -24.35 20.11
N PRO A 795 32.24 -24.14 19.00
CA PRO A 795 32.70 -24.48 17.66
C PRO A 795 33.84 -23.54 17.20
N PRO A 796 34.58 -23.88 16.13
CA PRO A 796 35.47 -22.92 15.48
C PRO A 796 34.66 -21.77 14.87
N VAL A 797 35.23 -20.57 14.82
CA VAL A 797 34.59 -19.39 14.22
C VAL A 797 35.55 -18.68 13.26
N ALA A 798 35.01 -18.23 12.14
CA ALA A 798 35.70 -17.39 11.17
C ALA A 798 34.97 -16.04 11.04
N TYR A 799 35.75 -14.96 10.96
CA TYR A 799 35.26 -13.62 10.70
C TYR A 799 35.66 -13.25 9.27
N LEU A 800 34.67 -13.06 8.42
CA LEU A 800 34.82 -12.87 6.98
C LEU A 800 34.39 -11.46 6.59
N ARG A 801 35.09 -10.89 5.62
CA ARG A 801 34.81 -9.56 5.07
C ARG A 801 33.57 -9.63 4.18
N GLY A 802 32.59 -8.76 4.40
CA GLY A 802 31.36 -8.67 3.62
C GLY A 802 31.22 -7.35 2.83
N GLY A 803 32.33 -6.66 2.58
CA GLY A 803 32.39 -5.26 2.15
C GLY A 803 33.26 -4.42 3.10
N ASP A 804 33.29 -3.10 2.92
CA ASP A 804 33.93 -2.15 3.85
C ASP A 804 33.04 -1.81 5.07
N ASP A 805 31.78 -2.20 5.01
CA ASP A 805 30.70 -1.87 5.96
C ASP A 805 29.96 -3.12 6.49
N ASN A 806 30.51 -4.32 6.27
CA ASN A 806 29.88 -5.57 6.71
C ASN A 806 30.92 -6.63 7.15
N ILE A 807 30.58 -7.38 8.21
CA ILE A 807 31.30 -8.58 8.66
C ILE A 807 30.35 -9.77 8.68
N LEU A 808 30.77 -10.92 8.13
CA LEU A 808 30.08 -12.19 8.26
C LEU A 808 30.85 -13.10 9.22
N VAL A 809 30.23 -13.45 10.34
CA VAL A 809 30.73 -14.46 11.28
C VAL A 809 30.20 -15.83 10.83
N GLU A 810 31.05 -16.83 10.66
CA GLU A 810 30.65 -18.20 10.31
C GLU A 810 31.15 -19.21 11.35
N TYR A 811 30.28 -20.13 11.78
CA TYR A 811 30.58 -21.14 12.81
C TYR A 811 30.66 -22.55 12.26
N GLY A 812 31.62 -23.34 12.76
CA GLY A 812 31.67 -24.80 12.55
C GLY A 812 31.97 -25.23 11.12
N GLU A 813 31.75 -26.50 10.82
CA GLU A 813 31.81 -27.06 9.46
C GLU A 813 30.52 -26.73 8.67
N MET A 814 30.52 -26.97 7.36
CA MET A 814 29.35 -26.76 6.49
C MET A 814 28.36 -27.93 6.60
N VAL A 815 27.69 -28.02 7.76
CA VAL A 815 26.68 -29.03 8.08
C VAL A 815 25.44 -28.37 8.71
N LEU A 816 24.28 -29.02 8.58
CA LEU A 816 23.08 -28.60 9.30
C LEU A 816 23.16 -29.04 10.77
N ASP A 817 23.63 -28.14 11.63
CA ASP A 817 23.72 -28.33 13.09
C ASP A 817 23.00 -27.20 13.83
N LEU A 818 21.95 -27.56 14.59
CA LEU A 818 21.15 -26.60 15.36
C LEU A 818 21.97 -25.94 16.48
N GLY A 819 23.02 -26.58 16.99
CA GLY A 819 23.95 -25.98 17.94
C GLY A 819 24.71 -24.79 17.36
N LEU A 820 25.13 -24.86 16.08
CA LEU A 820 25.75 -23.73 15.39
C LEU A 820 24.75 -22.58 15.26
N ARG A 821 23.49 -22.87 14.91
CA ARG A 821 22.44 -21.84 14.83
C ARG A 821 22.14 -21.19 16.18
N MET A 822 22.15 -21.97 17.27
CA MET A 822 21.99 -21.43 18.62
C MET A 822 23.17 -20.56 19.03
N ARG A 823 24.40 -20.92 18.63
CA ARG A 823 25.59 -20.08 18.84
C ARG A 823 25.48 -18.74 18.11
N VAL A 824 25.03 -18.74 16.86
CA VAL A 824 24.72 -17.52 16.08
C VAL A 824 23.76 -16.61 16.85
N HIS A 825 22.68 -17.18 17.40
CA HIS A 825 21.70 -16.41 18.16
C HIS A 825 22.29 -15.84 19.46
N ALA A 826 23.09 -16.64 20.18
CA ALA A 826 23.74 -16.19 21.40
C ALA A 826 24.66 -15.00 21.14
N LEU A 827 25.45 -15.03 20.06
CA LEU A 827 26.28 -13.89 19.65
C LEU A 827 25.43 -12.68 19.25
N ALA A 828 24.35 -12.88 18.47
CA ALA A 828 23.45 -11.79 18.09
C ALA A 828 22.83 -11.08 19.30
N HIS A 829 22.35 -11.85 20.28
CA HIS A 829 21.82 -11.32 21.54
C HIS A 829 22.89 -10.63 22.39
N ALA A 830 24.09 -11.19 22.48
CA ALA A 830 25.19 -10.56 23.21
C ALA A 830 25.60 -9.22 22.57
N LEU A 831 25.64 -9.15 21.23
CA LEU A 831 25.91 -7.92 20.50
C LEU A 831 24.79 -6.88 20.69
N ALA A 832 23.52 -7.30 20.62
CA ALA A 832 22.38 -6.44 20.89
C ALA A 832 22.39 -5.89 22.31
N ALA A 833 22.77 -6.71 23.31
CA ALA A 833 22.91 -6.29 24.70
C ALA A 833 24.09 -5.31 24.91
N ALA A 834 25.19 -5.48 24.16
CA ALA A 834 26.31 -4.56 24.19
C ALA A 834 26.00 -3.21 23.50
N ALA A 835 25.06 -3.20 22.56
CA ALA A 835 24.57 -2.02 21.83
C ALA A 835 25.66 -1.03 21.36
N PRO A 836 26.71 -1.49 20.64
CA PRO A 836 27.75 -0.60 20.17
C PRO A 836 27.18 0.41 19.16
N ALA A 837 27.56 1.68 19.30
CA ALA A 837 27.19 2.72 18.35
C ALA A 837 27.77 2.41 16.96
N GLY A 838 26.95 2.61 15.92
CA GLY A 838 27.35 2.38 14.52
C GLY A 838 26.89 1.05 13.92
N ILE A 839 26.27 0.14 14.67
CA ILE A 839 25.59 -1.02 14.09
C ILE A 839 24.28 -0.57 13.43
N ILE A 840 24.02 -1.07 12.21
CA ILE A 840 22.83 -0.77 11.42
C ILE A 840 21.89 -1.98 11.40
N ASP A 841 22.37 -3.15 10.98
CA ASP A 841 21.61 -4.40 10.96
C ASP A 841 22.44 -5.57 11.52
N VAL A 842 21.77 -6.50 12.19
CA VAL A 842 22.35 -7.78 12.63
C VAL A 842 21.43 -8.88 12.13
N THR A 843 21.89 -9.66 11.15
CA THR A 843 21.06 -10.65 10.48
C THR A 843 21.59 -12.06 10.71
N PRO A 844 20.82 -12.98 11.32
CA PRO A 844 21.24 -14.36 11.49
C PRO A 844 20.94 -15.21 10.24
N GLY A 845 21.90 -16.02 9.84
CA GLY A 845 21.72 -17.14 8.90
C GLY A 845 21.68 -18.49 9.63
N VAL A 846 21.79 -19.58 8.88
CA VAL A 846 21.75 -20.95 9.45
C VAL A 846 22.94 -21.19 10.40
N ARG A 847 24.16 -20.87 9.96
CA ARG A 847 25.41 -21.05 10.72
C ARG A 847 26.29 -19.80 10.72
N SER A 848 25.69 -18.65 10.44
CA SER A 848 26.41 -17.40 10.27
C SER A 848 25.66 -16.22 10.87
N LEU A 849 26.38 -15.16 11.27
CA LEU A 849 25.83 -13.88 11.67
C LEU A 849 26.40 -12.78 10.78
N HIS A 850 25.54 -12.07 10.06
CA HIS A 850 25.92 -10.91 9.26
C HIS A 850 25.69 -9.64 10.07
N ILE A 851 26.67 -8.73 10.04
CA ILE A 851 26.65 -7.49 10.81
C ILE A 851 26.96 -6.34 9.85
N HIS A 852 25.96 -5.51 9.61
CA HIS A 852 26.04 -4.29 8.82
C HIS A 852 26.26 -3.10 9.76
N PHE A 853 27.25 -2.26 9.46
CA PHE A 853 27.63 -1.15 10.32
C PHE A 853 28.04 0.07 9.50
N ASP A 854 27.94 1.25 10.10
CA ASP A 854 28.53 2.47 9.58
C ASP A 854 30.04 2.46 9.87
N PRO A 855 30.91 2.30 8.86
CA PRO A 855 32.36 2.21 9.05
C PRO A 855 32.99 3.52 9.53
N ASP A 856 32.31 4.66 9.37
CA ASP A 856 32.79 5.96 9.85
C ASP A 856 32.47 6.16 11.34
N ALA A 857 31.39 5.54 11.84
CA ALA A 857 31.06 5.50 13.26
C ALA A 857 31.75 4.35 14.02
N LEU A 858 31.88 3.18 13.38
CA LEU A 858 32.43 1.96 13.97
C LEU A 858 33.43 1.28 13.01
N PRO A 859 34.75 1.54 13.18
CA PRO A 859 35.77 0.91 12.33
C PRO A 859 35.77 -0.63 12.42
N PRO A 860 35.97 -1.36 11.30
CA PRO A 860 35.88 -2.83 11.26
C PRO A 860 36.75 -3.54 12.30
N TYR A 861 37.96 -3.05 12.54
CA TYR A 861 38.89 -3.67 13.49
C TYR A 861 38.39 -3.59 14.95
N ARG A 862 37.63 -2.55 15.32
CA ARG A 862 37.04 -2.43 16.66
C ARG A 862 35.89 -3.39 16.83
N LEU A 863 35.02 -3.50 15.81
CA LEU A 863 33.94 -4.47 15.80
C LEU A 863 34.49 -5.90 15.89
N LEU A 864 35.54 -6.24 15.14
CA LEU A 864 36.20 -7.54 15.23
C LEU A 864 36.72 -7.85 16.64
N GLY A 865 37.34 -6.87 17.31
CA GLY A 865 37.77 -6.99 18.71
C GLY A 865 36.60 -7.29 19.66
N LEU A 866 35.51 -6.52 19.55
CA LEU A 866 34.31 -6.73 20.35
C LEU A 866 33.68 -8.11 20.11
N LEU A 867 33.56 -8.55 18.85
CA LEU A 867 33.00 -9.86 18.53
C LEU A 867 33.86 -11.00 19.11
N ALA A 868 35.18 -10.82 19.14
CA ALA A 868 36.10 -11.78 19.73
C ALA A 868 35.96 -11.84 21.26
N GLU A 869 35.74 -10.70 21.93
CA GLU A 869 35.46 -10.62 23.37
C GLU A 869 34.12 -11.24 23.73
N LEU A 870 33.05 -10.91 23.00
CA LEU A 870 31.72 -11.48 23.23
C LEU A 870 31.72 -13.00 23.06
N GLU A 871 32.41 -13.52 22.04
CA GLU A 871 32.52 -14.97 21.81
C GLU A 871 33.17 -15.73 22.98
N GLU A 872 34.04 -15.09 23.77
CA GLU A 872 34.63 -15.69 24.97
C GLU A 872 33.66 -15.72 26.16
N GLN A 873 32.67 -14.85 26.17
CA GLN A 873 31.71 -14.69 27.27
C GLN A 873 30.44 -15.52 27.06
N LEU A 874 30.21 -16.05 25.85
CA LEU A 874 29.03 -16.86 25.56
C LEU A 874 29.03 -18.18 26.37
N PRO A 875 27.88 -18.63 26.90
CA PRO A 875 27.72 -19.92 27.58
C PRO A 875 28.16 -21.11 26.71
N ALA A 876 28.37 -22.29 27.29
CA ALA A 876 28.64 -23.50 26.51
C ALA A 876 27.51 -23.76 25.50
N THR A 877 27.87 -24.19 24.29
CA THR A 877 26.88 -24.37 23.19
C THR A 877 25.77 -25.36 23.58
N GLY A 878 26.13 -26.44 24.28
CA GLY A 878 25.19 -27.46 24.78
C GLY A 878 24.16 -26.94 25.79
N ASP A 879 24.44 -25.83 26.46
CA ASP A 879 23.62 -25.27 27.54
C ASP A 879 22.67 -24.17 27.05
N LEU A 880 22.69 -23.85 25.75
CA LEU A 880 21.89 -22.78 25.19
C LEU A 880 20.39 -23.15 25.20
N VAL A 881 19.58 -22.17 25.60
CA VAL A 881 18.11 -22.23 25.62
C VAL A 881 17.57 -20.92 25.06
N VAL A 882 16.53 -21.00 24.22
CA VAL A 882 15.90 -19.85 23.58
C VAL A 882 14.38 -19.88 23.73
N PRO A 883 13.69 -18.73 23.74
CA PRO A 883 12.24 -18.69 23.58
C PRO A 883 11.84 -19.35 22.26
N SER A 884 10.75 -20.12 22.27
CA SER A 884 10.26 -20.84 21.09
C SER A 884 8.75 -21.03 21.20
N ARG A 885 7.99 -20.23 20.44
CA ARG A 885 6.54 -20.37 20.37
C ARG A 885 6.19 -21.57 19.49
N THR A 886 5.11 -22.27 19.81
CA THR A 886 4.49 -23.20 18.87
C THR A 886 3.37 -22.46 18.15
N ILE A 887 3.36 -22.49 16.82
CA ILE A 887 2.38 -21.82 15.98
C ILE A 887 1.69 -22.89 15.13
N ARG A 888 0.41 -23.12 15.40
CA ARG A 888 -0.42 -24.05 14.63
C ARG A 888 -1.14 -23.30 13.51
N LEU A 889 -0.91 -23.71 12.27
CA LEU A 889 -1.48 -23.07 11.08
C LEU A 889 -2.20 -24.08 10.18
N PRO A 890 -3.29 -23.66 9.51
CA PRO A 890 -3.95 -24.49 8.52
C PRO A 890 -3.09 -24.65 7.27
N LEU A 891 -3.03 -25.86 6.71
CA LEU A 891 -2.34 -26.16 5.46
C LEU A 891 -3.27 -26.95 4.52
N SER A 892 -3.57 -26.36 3.37
CA SER A 892 -4.15 -27.04 2.22
C SER A 892 -3.02 -27.72 1.44
N PHE A 893 -2.90 -29.04 1.58
CA PHE A 893 -1.89 -29.83 0.88
C PHE A 893 -2.31 -30.08 -0.58
N ASP A 894 -1.39 -29.89 -1.53
CA ASP A 894 -1.67 -29.93 -2.97
C ASP A 894 -2.79 -28.96 -3.43
N ASP A 895 -2.77 -27.76 -2.85
CA ASP A 895 -3.74 -26.69 -3.12
C ASP A 895 -3.87 -26.36 -4.62
N PRO A 896 -5.07 -26.03 -5.16
CA PRO A 896 -5.26 -25.72 -6.57
C PRO A 896 -4.33 -24.62 -7.13
N SER A 897 -3.90 -23.66 -6.30
CA SER A 897 -2.96 -22.60 -6.71
C SER A 897 -1.55 -23.13 -7.02
N ILE A 898 -1.19 -24.31 -6.51
CA ILE A 898 0.10 -24.95 -6.78
C ILE A 898 0.13 -25.56 -8.18
N ALA A 899 -0.96 -26.18 -8.61
CA ALA A 899 -1.12 -26.65 -9.98
C ALA A 899 -0.98 -25.48 -10.98
N GLU A 900 -1.61 -24.33 -10.68
CA GLU A 900 -1.46 -23.12 -11.49
C GLU A 900 0.00 -22.66 -11.59
N ALA A 901 0.74 -22.63 -10.47
CA ALA A 901 2.14 -22.24 -10.47
C ALA A 901 3.01 -23.20 -11.31
N ILE A 902 2.75 -24.50 -11.22
CA ILE A 902 3.43 -25.53 -12.01
C ILE A 902 3.10 -25.39 -13.51
N ASP A 903 1.84 -25.14 -13.86
CA ASP A 903 1.43 -24.98 -15.26
C ASP A 903 2.02 -23.71 -15.88
N ARG A 904 2.03 -22.58 -15.15
CA ARG A 904 2.74 -21.36 -15.59
C ARG A 904 4.23 -21.63 -15.83
N TYR A 905 4.88 -22.39 -14.96
CA TYR A 905 6.28 -22.79 -15.13
C TYR A 905 6.50 -23.64 -16.38
N ARG A 906 5.64 -24.65 -16.58
CA ARG A 906 5.71 -25.56 -17.73
C ARG A 906 5.55 -24.84 -19.06
N ASN A 907 4.60 -23.91 -19.11
CA ASN A 907 4.26 -23.19 -20.33
C ASN A 907 5.24 -22.05 -20.65
N GLY A 908 5.78 -21.37 -19.63
CA GLY A 908 6.60 -20.17 -19.80
C GLY A 908 8.11 -20.38 -19.68
N ILE A 909 8.56 -21.42 -18.98
CA ILE A 909 9.99 -21.56 -18.59
C ILE A 909 10.55 -22.93 -18.99
N ARG A 910 9.93 -24.01 -18.51
CA ARG A 910 10.48 -25.35 -18.69
C ARG A 910 9.39 -26.42 -18.66
N ALA A 911 9.05 -26.93 -19.85
CA ALA A 911 7.97 -27.89 -20.04
C ALA A 911 8.21 -29.26 -19.38
N ALA A 912 9.47 -29.68 -19.21
CA ALA A 912 9.84 -30.97 -18.64
C ALA A 912 11.10 -30.88 -17.75
N ALA A 913 11.00 -31.43 -16.55
CA ALA A 913 12.05 -31.54 -15.56
C ALA A 913 11.76 -32.73 -14.64
N PRO A 914 12.75 -33.29 -13.92
CA PRO A 914 12.52 -34.43 -13.03
C PRO A 914 11.50 -34.20 -11.89
N TRP A 915 11.32 -32.94 -11.49
CA TRP A 915 10.32 -32.53 -10.49
C TRP A 915 8.92 -32.25 -11.07
N LEU A 916 8.72 -32.48 -12.37
CA LEU A 916 7.44 -32.28 -13.07
C LEU A 916 6.85 -33.63 -13.51
N PRO A 917 5.50 -33.75 -13.60
CA PRO A 917 4.50 -32.70 -13.41
C PRO A 917 4.07 -32.50 -11.95
N SER A 918 4.58 -33.29 -11.00
CA SER A 918 4.18 -33.24 -9.60
C SER A 918 5.39 -33.14 -8.67
N ASN A 919 5.44 -32.03 -7.93
CA ASN A 919 6.49 -31.78 -6.94
C ASN A 919 6.43 -32.78 -5.77
N THR A 920 5.23 -33.16 -5.34
CA THR A 920 5.02 -34.09 -4.23
C THR A 920 5.36 -35.53 -4.62
N GLU A 921 5.07 -35.94 -5.86
CA GLU A 921 5.55 -37.22 -6.39
C GLU A 921 7.08 -37.24 -6.48
N PHE A 922 7.69 -36.14 -6.92
CA PHE A 922 9.15 -36.04 -6.93
C PHE A 922 9.75 -36.16 -5.53
N ILE A 923 9.19 -35.46 -4.54
CA ILE A 923 9.62 -35.57 -3.14
C ILE A 923 9.50 -37.01 -2.65
N ARG A 924 8.40 -37.71 -2.95
CA ARG A 924 8.25 -39.14 -2.62
C ARG A 924 9.40 -39.96 -3.22
N ARG A 925 9.66 -39.80 -4.52
CA ARG A 925 10.65 -40.60 -5.25
C ARG A 925 12.07 -40.39 -4.73
N ILE A 926 12.50 -39.14 -4.60
CA ILE A 926 13.88 -38.81 -4.19
C ILE A 926 14.17 -39.20 -2.73
N ASN A 927 13.14 -39.35 -1.89
CA ASN A 927 13.27 -39.76 -0.49
C ASN A 927 13.05 -41.27 -0.26
N GLY A 928 12.70 -42.04 -1.30
CA GLY A 928 12.46 -43.49 -1.15
C GLY A 928 11.21 -43.81 -0.33
N LEU A 929 10.17 -42.98 -0.45
CA LEU A 929 8.89 -43.16 0.23
C LEU A 929 7.91 -43.98 -0.63
N ASP A 930 7.00 -44.70 0.03
CA ASP A 930 6.09 -45.65 -0.62
C ASP A 930 4.97 -44.95 -1.38
N SER A 931 4.55 -43.75 -0.93
CA SER A 931 3.44 -43.01 -1.52
C SER A 931 3.52 -41.50 -1.29
N VAL A 932 2.75 -40.73 -2.08
CA VAL A 932 2.56 -39.29 -1.83
C VAL A 932 1.83 -39.05 -0.50
N GLU A 933 1.00 -39.99 -0.05
CA GLU A 933 0.37 -39.91 1.27
C GLU A 933 1.39 -40.00 2.41
N GLU A 934 2.50 -40.72 2.22
CA GLU A 934 3.59 -40.72 3.19
C GLU A 934 4.30 -39.35 3.24
N VAL A 935 4.47 -38.67 2.10
CA VAL A 935 4.95 -37.27 2.06
C VAL A 935 3.99 -36.37 2.84
N ARG A 936 2.68 -36.51 2.60
CA ARG A 936 1.64 -35.75 3.29
C ARG A 936 1.74 -35.96 4.81
N ARG A 937 1.76 -37.22 5.26
CA ARG A 937 1.87 -37.57 6.68
C ARG A 937 3.15 -37.00 7.30
N THR A 938 4.30 -37.18 6.67
CA THR A 938 5.57 -36.61 7.17
C THR A 938 5.51 -35.09 7.33
N VAL A 939 4.81 -34.38 6.43
CA VAL A 939 4.63 -32.92 6.55
C VAL A 939 3.77 -32.54 7.76
N PHE A 940 2.68 -33.26 8.02
CA PHE A 940 1.78 -32.96 9.13
C PHE A 940 2.29 -33.46 10.50
N ASP A 941 3.13 -34.50 10.53
CA ASP A 941 3.72 -35.04 11.76
C ASP A 941 4.97 -34.27 12.22
N ALA A 942 5.46 -33.32 11.42
CA ALA A 942 6.68 -32.57 11.70
C ALA A 942 6.46 -31.30 12.54
N GLU A 943 7.40 -31.03 13.45
CA GLU A 943 7.61 -29.71 14.06
C GLU A 943 8.76 -29.00 13.35
N TYR A 944 8.47 -27.89 12.69
CA TYR A 944 9.44 -27.13 11.91
C TYR A 944 10.00 -25.95 12.72
N LEU A 945 11.28 -26.02 13.09
CA LEU A 945 11.98 -24.94 13.79
C LEU A 945 12.42 -23.85 12.80
N VAL A 946 11.97 -22.62 12.98
CA VAL A 946 12.36 -21.45 12.19
C VAL A 946 13.80 -21.06 12.53
N LEU A 947 14.72 -21.19 11.57
CA LEU A 947 16.12 -20.82 11.74
C LEU A 947 16.39 -19.39 11.29
N GLY A 948 15.76 -18.95 10.20
CA GLY A 948 15.95 -17.63 9.63
C GLY A 948 14.65 -17.05 9.09
N LEU A 949 14.66 -15.76 8.78
CA LEU A 949 13.55 -15.05 8.16
C LEU A 949 14.06 -14.34 6.91
N GLY A 950 13.16 -14.09 5.96
CA GLY A 950 13.50 -13.45 4.70
C GLY A 950 14.06 -14.39 3.63
N ASP A 951 13.71 -15.70 3.65
CA ASP A 951 13.97 -16.67 2.56
C ASP A 951 12.68 -17.04 1.80
N VAL A 952 12.21 -16.27 0.82
CA VAL A 952 12.77 -14.97 0.42
C VAL A 952 11.77 -13.84 0.65
N TYR A 953 12.27 -12.77 1.27
CA TYR A 953 11.56 -11.53 1.63
C TYR A 953 10.47 -11.66 2.72
N LEU A 954 10.13 -10.51 3.32
CA LEU A 954 8.88 -10.27 4.07
C LEU A 954 8.53 -11.34 5.13
N GLY A 955 9.50 -11.69 5.98
CA GLY A 955 9.29 -12.62 7.07
C GLY A 955 9.10 -14.08 6.65
N ALA A 956 9.34 -14.41 5.37
CA ALA A 956 9.31 -15.80 4.89
C ALA A 956 10.29 -16.65 5.71
N PRO A 957 9.84 -17.71 6.40
CA PRO A 957 10.70 -18.49 7.27
C PRO A 957 11.59 -19.42 6.45
N LEU A 958 12.84 -19.57 6.87
CA LEU A 958 13.63 -20.76 6.59
C LEU A 958 13.51 -21.66 7.82
N ALA A 959 12.79 -22.77 7.69
CA ALA A 959 12.51 -23.68 8.79
C ALA A 959 13.00 -25.10 8.50
N VAL A 960 13.26 -25.89 9.54
CA VAL A 960 13.70 -27.28 9.40
C VAL A 960 12.99 -28.18 10.41
N PRO A 961 12.63 -29.43 10.04
CA PRO A 961 12.13 -30.39 11.00
C PRO A 961 13.13 -30.67 12.13
N LEU A 962 12.62 -30.64 13.37
CA LEU A 962 13.39 -31.03 14.56
C LEU A 962 13.84 -32.49 14.49
N ASP A 963 12.93 -33.39 14.16
CA ASP A 963 13.23 -34.81 13.94
C ASP A 963 13.89 -35.03 12.56
N PRO A 964 15.13 -35.56 12.49
CA PRO A 964 15.79 -35.86 11.22
C PRO A 964 14.99 -36.78 10.28
N ARG A 965 14.14 -37.66 10.83
CA ARG A 965 13.27 -38.57 10.05
C ARG A 965 12.19 -37.83 9.26
N HIS A 966 11.94 -36.56 9.58
CA HIS A 966 10.99 -35.71 8.86
C HIS A 966 11.66 -34.77 7.85
N ARG A 967 13.00 -34.79 7.74
CA ARG A 967 13.76 -33.92 6.81
C ARG A 967 13.70 -34.49 5.39
N LEU A 968 12.60 -34.22 4.69
CA LEU A 968 12.45 -34.54 3.27
C LEU A 968 13.46 -33.75 2.43
N VAL A 969 14.33 -34.46 1.73
CA VAL A 969 15.34 -33.87 0.83
C VAL A 969 14.72 -33.60 -0.53
N THR A 970 15.05 -32.46 -1.13
CA THR A 970 14.63 -32.11 -2.47
C THR A 970 15.62 -31.15 -3.17
N THR A 971 15.43 -30.89 -4.46
CA THR A 971 16.17 -29.84 -5.18
C THR A 971 15.38 -28.53 -5.22
N LYS A 972 16.09 -27.41 -5.36
CA LYS A 972 15.50 -26.17 -5.87
C LYS A 972 15.27 -26.30 -7.40
N TYR A 973 14.27 -25.62 -7.94
CA TYR A 973 13.95 -25.53 -9.37
C TYR A 973 15.15 -24.99 -10.17
N ASN A 974 15.38 -25.53 -11.37
CA ASN A 974 16.41 -25.06 -12.30
C ASN A 974 15.87 -24.89 -13.73
N PRO A 975 15.71 -23.64 -14.23
CA PRO A 975 15.79 -22.37 -13.50
C PRO A 975 14.59 -22.22 -12.55
N ALA A 976 14.67 -21.27 -11.60
CA ALA A 976 13.60 -20.96 -10.65
C ALA A 976 12.31 -20.47 -11.35
N ARG A 977 11.16 -20.58 -10.67
CA ARG A 977 9.90 -20.01 -11.15
C ARG A 977 9.97 -18.49 -11.13
N THR A 978 9.33 -17.85 -12.11
CA THR A 978 9.11 -16.40 -12.13
C THR A 978 7.93 -15.96 -11.27
N TRP A 979 7.04 -16.90 -10.90
CA TRP A 979 5.86 -16.62 -10.07
C TRP A 979 5.54 -17.81 -9.16
N THR A 980 5.19 -17.49 -7.92
CA THR A 980 4.71 -18.38 -6.85
C THR A 980 3.57 -17.63 -6.16
N PRO A 981 2.43 -18.26 -5.84
CA PRO A 981 1.35 -17.59 -5.14
C PRO A 981 1.77 -17.19 -3.73
N SER A 982 1.17 -16.13 -3.19
CA SER A 982 1.38 -15.76 -1.79
C SER A 982 0.93 -16.91 -0.87
N ASP A 983 1.67 -17.07 0.22
CA ASP A 983 1.43 -18.01 1.31
C ASP A 983 1.56 -19.48 0.87
N ALA A 984 2.19 -19.71 -0.29
CA ALA A 984 2.57 -21.04 -0.73
C ALA A 984 3.62 -21.61 0.21
N VAL A 985 3.52 -22.90 0.50
CA VAL A 985 4.47 -23.65 1.30
C VAL A 985 5.31 -24.51 0.35
N GLY A 986 6.63 -24.47 0.52
CA GLY A 986 7.54 -25.26 -0.30
C GLY A 986 8.72 -25.82 0.48
N ILE A 987 9.35 -26.85 -0.08
CA ILE A 987 10.55 -27.51 0.45
C ILE A 987 11.70 -27.34 -0.55
N GLY A 988 12.89 -27.00 -0.07
CA GLY A 988 14.09 -26.78 -0.88
C GLY A 988 15.33 -27.28 -0.12
N GLY A 989 16.04 -28.26 -0.66
CA GLY A 989 17.03 -28.98 0.15
C GLY A 989 16.31 -29.74 1.26
N LYS A 990 16.69 -29.48 2.53
CA LYS A 990 16.01 -29.98 3.73
C LYS A 990 15.10 -28.93 4.40
N TYR A 991 14.96 -27.74 3.80
CA TYR A 991 14.32 -26.58 4.41
C TYR A 991 12.89 -26.38 3.92
N LEU A 992 12.03 -25.91 4.81
CA LEU A 992 10.68 -25.43 4.51
C LEU A 992 10.69 -23.90 4.41
N CYS A 993 9.91 -23.38 3.46
CA CYS A 993 9.63 -21.96 3.27
C CYS A 993 8.12 -21.73 3.16
N VAL A 994 7.66 -20.57 3.65
CA VAL A 994 6.34 -20.01 3.34
C VAL A 994 6.53 -18.66 2.65
N TYR A 995 6.03 -18.51 1.42
CA TYR A 995 6.23 -17.30 0.62
C TYR A 995 5.33 -16.16 1.08
N GLY A 996 5.85 -15.14 1.77
CA GLY A 996 5.03 -14.04 2.33
C GLY A 996 4.36 -13.11 1.31
N MET A 997 4.72 -13.22 0.04
CA MET A 997 4.13 -12.46 -1.07
C MET A 997 4.18 -13.29 -2.35
N ALA A 998 3.42 -12.88 -3.37
CA ALA A 998 3.58 -13.45 -4.70
C ALA A 998 4.95 -13.07 -5.27
N SER A 999 5.81 -14.05 -5.55
CA SER A 999 7.21 -13.79 -5.89
C SER A 999 7.83 -14.90 -6.74
N PRO A 1000 8.99 -14.66 -7.38
CA PRO A 1000 9.82 -15.73 -7.92
C PRO A 1000 10.22 -16.72 -6.82
N GLY A 1001 10.34 -18.01 -7.14
CA GLY A 1001 10.58 -19.04 -6.13
C GLY A 1001 11.27 -20.29 -6.67
N GLY A 1002 12.18 -20.83 -5.87
CA GLY A 1002 12.95 -22.04 -6.20
C GLY A 1002 12.48 -23.32 -5.51
N TYR A 1003 11.66 -23.24 -4.46
CA TYR A 1003 11.34 -24.42 -3.64
C TYR A 1003 10.28 -25.30 -4.31
N GLN A 1004 10.31 -26.61 -4.09
CA GLN A 1004 9.24 -27.52 -4.50
C GLN A 1004 7.99 -27.24 -3.69
N LEU A 1005 6.92 -26.84 -4.35
CA LEU A 1005 5.66 -26.47 -3.71
C LEU A 1005 4.89 -27.70 -3.24
N ILE A 1006 4.34 -27.63 -2.03
CA ILE A 1006 3.58 -28.73 -1.39
C ILE A 1006 2.15 -28.34 -1.01
N GLY A 1007 1.84 -27.05 -0.89
CA GLY A 1007 0.53 -26.59 -0.42
C GLY A 1007 0.48 -25.08 -0.20
N ARG A 1008 -0.57 -24.61 0.48
CA ARG A 1008 -0.79 -23.20 0.81
C ARG A 1008 -1.40 -23.02 2.20
N THR A 1009 -1.08 -21.91 2.86
CA THR A 1009 -1.59 -21.54 4.19
C THR A 1009 -2.26 -20.16 4.19
N ILE A 1010 -2.59 -19.64 5.37
CA ILE A 1010 -3.09 -18.28 5.59
C ILE A 1010 -1.97 -17.23 5.41
N PRO A 1011 -2.29 -15.94 5.26
CA PRO A 1011 -1.29 -14.89 5.20
C PRO A 1011 -0.30 -14.93 6.38
N ILE A 1012 0.99 -14.96 6.07
CA ILE A 1012 2.10 -14.85 7.06
C ILE A 1012 2.72 -13.45 7.11
N TRP A 1013 2.22 -12.56 6.26
CA TRP A 1013 2.62 -11.18 6.14
C TRP A 1013 1.38 -10.27 6.09
N SER A 1014 1.44 -9.17 6.83
CA SER A 1014 0.38 -8.17 6.95
C SER A 1014 0.96 -6.77 6.81
N SER A 1015 1.07 -6.28 5.57
CA SER A 1015 1.76 -5.02 5.22
C SER A 1015 1.35 -3.84 6.11
N TYR A 1016 0.07 -3.47 6.11
CA TYR A 1016 -0.39 -2.21 6.72
C TYR A 1016 -1.34 -2.38 7.91
N ARG A 1017 -2.07 -3.49 7.97
CA ARG A 1017 -3.14 -3.68 8.96
C ARG A 1017 -2.92 -4.95 9.77
N GLN A 1018 -2.12 -4.85 10.84
CA GLN A 1018 -1.86 -5.97 11.73
C GLN A 1018 -3.06 -6.23 12.63
N THR A 1019 -3.87 -7.22 12.27
CA THR A 1019 -4.83 -7.87 13.16
C THR A 1019 -4.26 -9.20 13.64
N ALA A 1020 -4.85 -9.81 14.67
CA ALA A 1020 -4.50 -11.18 15.07
C ALA A 1020 -4.39 -12.10 13.83
N PRO A 1021 -3.38 -12.99 13.78
CA PRO A 1021 -2.35 -13.25 14.80
C PRO A 1021 -1.15 -12.30 14.79
N PHE A 1022 -1.15 -11.26 13.96
CA PHE A 1022 -0.05 -10.30 13.88
C PHE A 1022 -0.06 -9.32 15.06
N GLU A 1023 1.13 -9.01 15.57
CA GLU A 1023 1.30 -8.00 16.60
C GLU A 1023 1.35 -6.60 15.98
N ALA A 1024 0.84 -5.60 16.70
CA ALA A 1024 0.85 -4.22 16.25
C ALA A 1024 2.28 -3.75 15.94
N GLY A 1025 2.50 -3.19 14.75
CA GLY A 1025 3.82 -2.75 14.29
C GLY A 1025 4.75 -3.87 13.80
N THR A 1026 4.31 -5.13 13.82
CA THR A 1026 5.09 -6.29 13.34
C THR A 1026 4.36 -6.96 12.18
N PRO A 1027 4.68 -6.62 10.91
CA PRO A 1027 3.96 -7.14 9.75
C PRO A 1027 4.26 -8.62 9.44
N TRP A 1028 5.25 -9.25 10.07
CA TRP A 1028 5.58 -10.66 9.89
C TRP A 1028 5.08 -11.52 11.06
N LEU A 1029 4.66 -12.76 10.78
CA LEU A 1029 4.11 -13.67 11.80
C LEU A 1029 5.20 -14.37 12.63
N PHE A 1030 6.23 -14.87 11.96
CA PHE A 1030 7.22 -15.76 12.56
C PHE A 1030 8.39 -15.02 13.22
N ARG A 1031 8.94 -15.61 14.28
CA ARG A 1031 10.16 -15.20 14.97
C ARG A 1031 11.20 -16.32 14.87
N PHE A 1032 12.46 -15.98 15.13
CA PHE A 1032 13.51 -16.99 15.23
C PHE A 1032 13.15 -18.01 16.32
N PHE A 1033 13.35 -19.29 15.99
CA PHE A 1033 13.06 -20.45 16.83
C PHE A 1033 11.58 -20.73 17.12
N ASP A 1034 10.64 -20.06 16.45
CA ASP A 1034 9.27 -20.57 16.44
C ASP A 1034 9.21 -21.98 15.85
N ARG A 1035 8.24 -22.77 16.32
CA ARG A 1035 7.93 -24.12 15.85
C ARG A 1035 6.62 -24.10 15.10
N ILE A 1036 6.67 -24.28 13.79
CA ILE A 1036 5.48 -24.36 12.94
C ILE A 1036 4.95 -25.78 12.99
N VAL A 1037 3.65 -25.91 13.23
CA VAL A 1037 2.90 -27.17 13.17
C VAL A 1037 1.70 -26.99 12.26
N TRP A 1038 1.45 -27.95 11.38
CA TRP A 1038 0.37 -27.85 10.40
C TRP A 1038 -0.90 -28.55 10.87
N GLU A 1039 -2.04 -27.92 10.60
CA GLU A 1039 -3.37 -28.51 10.70
C GLU A 1039 -3.92 -28.79 9.29
N PRO A 1040 -4.29 -30.04 8.96
CA PRO A 1040 -4.78 -30.35 7.62
C PRO A 1040 -6.17 -29.74 7.38
N VAL A 1041 -6.30 -28.97 6.30
CA VAL A 1041 -7.58 -28.42 5.84
C VAL A 1041 -7.78 -28.67 4.34
N THR A 1042 -9.03 -28.63 3.90
CA THR A 1042 -9.38 -28.60 2.48
C THR A 1042 -9.10 -27.22 1.87
N ALA A 1043 -9.05 -27.12 0.54
CA ALA A 1043 -8.89 -25.85 -0.15
C ALA A 1043 -10.06 -24.89 0.14
N GLU A 1044 -11.29 -25.41 0.25
CA GLU A 1044 -12.49 -24.64 0.59
C GLU A 1044 -12.40 -24.07 2.01
N GLN A 1045 -12.03 -24.89 3.00
CA GLN A 1045 -11.83 -24.44 4.38
C GLN A 1045 -10.71 -23.38 4.48
N LEU A 1046 -9.63 -23.55 3.71
CA LEU A 1046 -8.56 -22.56 3.68
C LEU A 1046 -9.06 -21.22 3.11
N LEU A 1047 -9.88 -21.23 2.05
CA LEU A 1047 -10.45 -20.00 1.50
C LEU A 1047 -11.34 -19.27 2.52
N GLU A 1048 -12.18 -20.00 3.26
CA GLU A 1048 -13.00 -19.43 4.33
C GLU A 1048 -12.14 -18.79 5.42
N GLN A 1049 -11.08 -19.47 5.87
CA GLN A 1049 -10.14 -18.95 6.87
C GLN A 1049 -9.35 -17.75 6.36
N ARG A 1050 -8.99 -17.72 5.07
CA ARG A 1050 -8.33 -16.58 4.43
C ARG A 1050 -9.25 -15.36 4.33
N ASP A 1051 -10.53 -15.55 4.07
CA ASP A 1051 -11.52 -14.46 4.09
C ASP A 1051 -11.77 -13.97 5.53
N ALA A 1052 -11.79 -14.87 6.51
CA ALA A 1052 -11.80 -14.49 7.93
C ALA A 1052 -10.55 -13.67 8.32
N ALA A 1053 -9.36 -14.03 7.82
CA ALA A 1053 -8.13 -13.27 8.05
C ALA A 1053 -8.20 -11.88 7.42
N ARG A 1054 -8.70 -11.73 6.18
CA ARG A 1054 -8.93 -10.42 5.54
C ARG A 1054 -9.94 -9.58 6.32
N ALA A 1055 -10.95 -10.22 6.89
CA ALA A 1055 -11.92 -9.58 7.77
C ALA A 1055 -11.36 -9.26 9.15
N GLY A 1056 -10.13 -9.67 9.50
CA GLY A 1056 -9.53 -9.50 10.83
C GLY A 1056 -10.22 -10.31 11.93
N ARG A 1057 -10.79 -11.46 11.55
CA ARG A 1057 -11.58 -12.38 12.41
C ARG A 1057 -10.96 -13.78 12.51
N PHE A 1058 -9.75 -13.97 11.98
CA PHE A 1058 -8.96 -15.18 12.15
C PHE A 1058 -7.92 -14.94 13.26
N ASP A 1059 -7.64 -15.96 14.05
CA ASP A 1059 -6.52 -15.97 14.99
C ASP A 1059 -5.82 -17.34 14.91
N ALA A 1060 -4.51 -17.37 15.10
CA ALA A 1060 -3.73 -18.60 15.10
C ALA A 1060 -3.56 -19.11 16.54
N ASP A 1061 -3.54 -20.43 16.71
CA ASP A 1061 -3.17 -21.04 18.00
C ASP A 1061 -1.65 -20.91 18.21
N ILE A 1062 -1.28 -19.96 19.07
CA ILE A 1062 0.11 -19.63 19.41
C ILE A 1062 0.32 -19.86 20.91
N SER A 1063 1.24 -20.74 21.26
CA SER A 1063 1.60 -21.04 22.65
C SER A 1063 3.07 -20.75 22.93
N ASP A 1064 3.37 -20.01 23.99
CA ASP A 1064 4.74 -19.76 24.44
C ASP A 1064 5.45 -21.03 24.92
N GLY A 1065 6.77 -21.07 24.76
CA GLY A 1065 7.61 -22.19 25.16
C GLY A 1065 9.09 -21.87 25.01
N THR A 1066 9.93 -22.90 25.16
CA THR A 1066 11.38 -22.81 24.99
C THR A 1066 11.90 -23.95 24.13
N PHE A 1067 13.03 -23.70 23.46
CA PHE A 1067 13.84 -24.70 22.79
C PHE A 1067 15.20 -24.79 23.47
N ALA A 1068 15.55 -25.95 24.01
CA ALA A 1068 16.83 -26.22 24.65
C ALA A 1068 17.65 -27.20 23.80
N LEU A 1069 18.92 -26.86 23.52
CA LEU A 1069 19.77 -27.74 22.72
C LEU A 1069 19.94 -29.12 23.36
N ALA A 1070 20.08 -29.15 24.68
CA ALA A 1070 20.25 -30.37 25.46
C ALA A 1070 19.09 -31.38 25.27
N ASP A 1071 17.86 -30.90 25.10
CA ASP A 1071 16.68 -31.74 24.85
C ASP A 1071 16.69 -32.28 23.41
N HIS A 1072 17.06 -31.45 22.44
CA HIS A 1072 17.23 -31.91 21.05
C HIS A 1072 18.34 -32.95 20.92
N LEU A 1073 19.50 -32.74 21.57
CA LEU A 1073 20.58 -33.72 21.61
C LEU A 1073 20.18 -35.02 22.30
N ARG A 1074 19.24 -34.98 23.26
CA ARG A 1074 18.66 -36.18 23.87
C ARG A 1074 17.78 -36.94 22.88
N LEU A 1075 16.90 -36.22 22.17
CA LEU A 1075 16.07 -36.80 21.09
C LEU A 1075 16.92 -37.52 20.04
N LEU A 1076 18.02 -36.89 19.58
CA LEU A 1076 18.91 -37.50 18.60
C LEU A 1076 19.57 -38.80 19.11
N ARG A 1077 19.91 -38.86 20.40
CA ARG A 1077 20.47 -40.08 21.01
C ARG A 1077 19.41 -41.17 21.18
N ASP A 1078 18.22 -40.79 21.65
CA ASP A 1078 17.15 -41.73 21.95
C ASP A 1078 16.59 -42.41 20.68
N HIS A 1079 16.70 -41.74 19.52
CA HIS A 1079 16.25 -42.24 18.21
C HIS A 1079 17.39 -42.48 17.21
N ALA A 1080 18.63 -42.64 17.66
CA ALA A 1080 19.80 -42.72 16.78
C ALA A 1080 19.67 -43.82 15.71
N ASP A 1081 19.19 -45.01 16.09
CA ASP A 1081 19.02 -46.14 15.18
C ASP A 1081 17.93 -45.88 14.14
N ASP A 1082 16.76 -45.38 14.57
CA ASP A 1082 15.64 -45.04 13.66
C ASP A 1082 16.04 -43.94 12.65
N ILE A 1083 16.82 -42.96 13.10
CA ILE A 1083 17.35 -41.88 12.26
C ILE A 1083 18.32 -42.46 11.23
N ALA A 1084 19.25 -43.30 11.65
CA ALA A 1084 20.24 -43.91 10.75
C ALA A 1084 19.58 -44.79 9.68
N ASP A 1085 18.54 -45.56 10.04
CA ASP A 1085 17.76 -46.36 9.09
C ASP A 1085 17.03 -45.49 8.06
N PHE A 1086 16.40 -44.39 8.51
CA PHE A 1086 15.75 -43.44 7.61
C PHE A 1086 16.75 -42.77 6.65
N GLU A 1087 17.87 -42.27 7.17
CA GLU A 1087 18.91 -41.61 6.38
C GLU A 1087 19.56 -42.57 5.37
N THR A 1088 19.76 -43.83 5.74
CA THR A 1088 20.28 -44.87 4.83
C THR A 1088 19.32 -45.11 3.66
N ARG A 1089 18.01 -45.24 3.95
CA ARG A 1089 16.97 -45.39 2.91
C ARG A 1089 16.91 -44.16 1.99
N GLN A 1090 16.89 -42.96 2.57
CA GLN A 1090 16.85 -41.70 1.84
C GLN A 1090 18.09 -41.53 0.95
N ALA A 1091 19.29 -41.81 1.47
CA ALA A 1091 20.54 -41.69 0.74
C ALA A 1091 20.61 -42.64 -0.47
N ALA A 1092 20.10 -43.87 -0.32
CA ALA A 1092 20.00 -44.83 -1.42
C ALA A 1092 19.08 -44.32 -2.54
N ALA A 1093 17.90 -43.79 -2.19
CA ALA A 1093 16.95 -43.22 -3.15
C ALA A 1093 17.50 -41.95 -3.84
N PHE A 1094 18.12 -41.06 -3.07
CA PHE A 1094 18.76 -39.85 -3.58
C PHE A 1094 19.89 -40.18 -4.57
N SER A 1095 20.73 -41.16 -4.25
CA SER A 1095 21.80 -41.63 -5.14
C SER A 1095 21.25 -42.20 -6.45
N ALA A 1096 20.18 -42.99 -6.38
CA ALA A 1096 19.50 -43.53 -7.55
C ALA A 1096 18.91 -42.41 -8.44
N GLU A 1097 18.25 -41.41 -7.85
CA GLU A 1097 17.70 -40.26 -8.57
C GLU A 1097 18.83 -39.44 -9.24
N LYS A 1098 19.92 -39.15 -8.51
CA LYS A 1098 21.09 -38.43 -9.04
C LYS A 1098 21.70 -39.17 -10.23
N GLN A 1099 21.85 -40.49 -10.15
CA GLN A 1099 22.35 -41.31 -11.26
C GLN A 1099 21.41 -41.26 -12.48
N ALA A 1100 20.10 -41.31 -12.26
CA ALA A 1100 19.11 -41.18 -13.33
C ALA A 1100 19.22 -39.80 -14.03
N TRP A 1101 19.48 -38.73 -13.29
CA TRP A 1101 19.66 -37.38 -13.85
C TRP A 1101 20.95 -37.26 -14.67
N HIS A 1102 22.06 -37.85 -14.19
CA HIS A 1102 23.28 -37.95 -14.99
C HIS A 1102 23.03 -38.73 -16.28
N ALA A 1103 22.34 -39.87 -16.22
CA ALA A 1103 22.01 -40.66 -17.40
C ALA A 1103 21.09 -39.91 -18.39
N ALA A 1104 20.21 -39.03 -17.89
CA ALA A 1104 19.32 -38.20 -18.69
C ALA A 1104 19.98 -36.91 -19.23
N GLY A 1105 21.25 -36.64 -18.90
CA GLY A 1105 21.96 -35.42 -19.29
C GLY A 1105 21.43 -34.15 -18.62
N GLU A 1106 20.79 -34.27 -17.46
CA GLU A 1106 20.14 -33.14 -16.77
C GLU A 1106 21.13 -32.07 -16.30
N PHE A 1107 22.33 -32.48 -15.87
CA PHE A 1107 23.39 -31.58 -15.42
C PHE A 1107 24.12 -30.85 -16.55
N ASP A 1108 24.07 -31.41 -17.77
CA ASP A 1108 24.72 -30.84 -18.97
C ASP A 1108 23.79 -29.90 -19.75
N ARG A 1109 22.52 -29.80 -19.32
CA ARG A 1109 21.48 -29.05 -20.02
C ARG A 1109 21.71 -27.55 -19.88
N THR A 1110 22.17 -26.90 -20.94
CA THR A 1110 22.23 -25.44 -21.03
C THR A 1110 20.86 -24.87 -21.40
N VAL A 1111 20.33 -23.99 -20.56
CA VAL A 1111 19.20 -23.12 -20.96
C VAL A 1111 19.77 -22.10 -21.94
N VAL A 1112 19.71 -22.42 -23.23
CA VAL A 1112 20.21 -21.55 -24.31
C VAL A 1112 19.13 -20.53 -24.63
N ALA A 1113 19.39 -19.26 -24.34
CA ALA A 1113 18.60 -18.17 -24.89
C ALA A 1113 18.71 -18.21 -26.44
N PRO A 1114 17.63 -17.90 -27.18
CA PRO A 1114 17.71 -17.80 -28.64
C PRO A 1114 18.87 -16.87 -29.02
N PRO A 1115 19.70 -17.21 -30.03
CA PRO A 1115 20.73 -16.30 -30.48
C PRO A 1115 20.11 -14.97 -30.94
N PRO A 1116 20.76 -13.82 -30.69
CA PRO A 1116 20.28 -12.55 -31.19
C PRO A 1116 20.17 -12.61 -32.72
N SER A 1117 19.09 -12.09 -33.28
CA SER A 1117 18.96 -11.95 -34.74
C SER A 1117 19.99 -10.96 -35.24
N GLU A 1118 20.81 -11.35 -36.24
CA GLU A 1118 21.76 -10.44 -36.86
C GLU A 1118 21.05 -9.22 -37.47
N PRO A 1119 21.61 -7.99 -37.35
CA PRO A 1119 21.08 -6.81 -38.02
C PRO A 1119 21.07 -7.03 -39.53
N ARG A 1120 19.87 -7.16 -40.10
CA ARG A 1120 19.68 -7.28 -41.54
C ARG A 1120 19.77 -5.90 -42.21
N ALA A 1121 20.98 -5.52 -42.62
CA ALA A 1121 21.25 -4.24 -43.28
C ALA A 1121 20.46 -4.06 -44.60
N ASP A 1122 20.14 -5.17 -45.27
CA ASP A 1122 19.33 -5.24 -46.49
C ASP A 1122 17.88 -4.71 -46.32
N LEU A 1123 17.35 -4.71 -45.08
CA LEU A 1123 15.99 -4.23 -44.80
C LEU A 1123 15.87 -2.69 -44.81
N LEU A 1124 17.00 -1.98 -44.77
CA LEU A 1124 17.09 -0.52 -44.80
C LEU A 1124 17.47 0.03 -46.18
N ASP A 1125 17.59 -0.81 -47.20
CA ASP A 1125 17.85 -0.37 -48.56
C ASP A 1125 16.59 0.29 -49.19
N ASP A 1126 16.83 1.29 -50.04
CA ASP A 1126 15.82 2.08 -50.78
C ASP A 1126 14.79 2.82 -49.91
N LEU A 1127 15.21 3.40 -48.79
CA LEU A 1127 14.33 4.25 -47.96
C LEU A 1127 13.97 5.57 -48.68
N PRO A 1128 12.69 5.99 -48.67
CA PRO A 1128 12.30 7.30 -49.19
C PRO A 1128 13.03 8.45 -48.48
N ALA A 1129 13.35 9.52 -49.21
CA ALA A 1129 13.97 10.70 -48.62
C ALA A 1129 13.11 11.26 -47.48
N GLY A 1130 13.69 11.41 -46.28
CA GLY A 1130 13.01 11.88 -45.08
C GLY A 1130 12.41 10.77 -44.20
N ALA A 1131 12.41 9.50 -44.60
CA ALA A 1131 11.92 8.42 -43.76
C ALA A 1131 12.76 8.26 -42.47
N THR A 1132 12.08 8.03 -41.34
CA THR A 1132 12.69 7.86 -40.02
C THR A 1132 12.67 6.38 -39.61
N VAL A 1133 13.84 5.84 -39.26
CA VAL A 1133 13.95 4.47 -38.73
C VAL A 1133 13.79 4.51 -37.21
N VAL A 1134 12.84 3.74 -36.71
CA VAL A 1134 12.64 3.54 -35.27
C VAL A 1134 13.47 2.33 -34.87
N THR A 1135 14.38 2.51 -33.92
CA THR A 1135 15.31 1.46 -33.47
C THR A 1135 15.08 1.09 -32.01
N ALA A 1136 15.48 -0.13 -31.63
CA ALA A 1136 15.46 -0.56 -30.24
C ALA A 1136 16.44 0.31 -29.42
N PRO A 1137 16.00 0.90 -28.29
CA PRO A 1137 16.86 1.78 -27.49
C PRO A 1137 17.85 1.02 -26.61
N MET A 1138 17.63 -0.27 -26.36
CA MET A 1138 18.48 -1.11 -25.52
C MET A 1138 18.35 -2.59 -25.87
N VAL A 1139 19.12 -3.44 -25.19
CA VAL A 1139 18.97 -4.90 -25.28
C VAL A 1139 17.64 -5.33 -24.67
N GLY A 1140 16.84 -6.12 -25.39
CA GLY A 1140 15.56 -6.64 -24.91
C GLY A 1140 14.96 -7.69 -25.84
N HIS A 1141 13.77 -8.19 -25.51
CA HIS A 1141 12.97 -9.07 -26.38
C HIS A 1141 11.74 -8.31 -26.89
N VAL A 1142 11.38 -8.44 -28.16
CA VAL A 1142 10.13 -7.86 -28.67
C VAL A 1142 8.96 -8.64 -28.06
N TRP A 1143 8.23 -8.06 -27.11
CA TRP A 1143 7.04 -8.67 -26.53
C TRP A 1143 5.89 -8.66 -27.52
N ARG A 1144 5.61 -7.49 -28.10
CA ARG A 1144 4.62 -7.32 -29.17
C ARG A 1144 4.95 -6.16 -30.09
N VAL A 1145 4.47 -6.25 -31.32
CA VAL A 1145 4.45 -5.13 -32.28
C VAL A 1145 3.13 -4.40 -32.10
N ALA A 1146 3.17 -3.07 -32.01
CA ALA A 1146 2.00 -2.25 -31.68
C ALA A 1146 1.37 -1.56 -32.90
N ILE A 1147 1.94 -1.75 -34.09
CA ILE A 1147 1.55 -1.06 -35.33
C ILE A 1147 1.46 -2.02 -36.52
N ALA A 1148 0.81 -1.57 -37.59
CA ALA A 1148 0.77 -2.24 -38.89
C ALA A 1148 1.34 -1.36 -40.02
N ALA A 1149 1.85 -1.98 -41.09
CA ALA A 1149 2.26 -1.25 -42.29
C ALA A 1149 1.05 -0.52 -42.94
N GLY A 1150 1.24 0.73 -43.36
CA GLY A 1150 0.19 1.62 -43.86
C GLY A 1150 -0.59 2.38 -42.79
N GLU A 1151 -0.35 2.11 -41.51
CA GLU A 1151 -0.99 2.82 -40.40
C GLU A 1151 -0.43 4.24 -40.26
N ARG A 1152 -1.27 5.22 -39.93
CA ARG A 1152 -0.85 6.61 -39.66
C ARG A 1152 -0.68 6.80 -38.15
N LEU A 1153 0.52 7.21 -37.74
CA LEU A 1153 0.91 7.39 -36.34
C LEU A 1153 1.17 8.86 -36.03
N THR A 1154 0.90 9.26 -34.79
CA THR A 1154 1.42 10.51 -34.22
C THR A 1154 2.77 10.27 -33.54
N ALA A 1155 3.61 11.31 -33.44
CA ALA A 1155 4.80 11.26 -32.59
C ALA A 1155 4.41 10.82 -31.16
N GLY A 1156 5.22 9.95 -30.55
CA GLY A 1156 4.94 9.32 -29.26
C GLY A 1156 4.13 8.02 -29.34
N HIS A 1157 3.51 7.69 -30.47
CA HIS A 1157 2.74 6.44 -30.61
C HIS A 1157 3.68 5.21 -30.52
N PRO A 1158 3.38 4.19 -29.71
CA PRO A 1158 4.25 3.02 -29.55
C PRO A 1158 4.31 2.18 -30.83
N VAL A 1159 5.52 1.91 -31.30
CA VAL A 1159 5.82 1.09 -32.49
C VAL A 1159 5.92 -0.39 -32.13
N ALA A 1160 6.63 -0.69 -31.05
CA ALA A 1160 6.74 -2.02 -30.48
C ALA A 1160 6.86 -1.90 -28.96
N VAL A 1161 6.64 -3.00 -28.25
CA VAL A 1161 6.90 -3.11 -26.82
C VAL A 1161 8.01 -4.14 -26.63
N LEU A 1162 9.08 -3.74 -25.96
CA LEU A 1162 10.17 -4.64 -25.58
C LEU A 1162 9.97 -5.12 -24.14
N GLU A 1163 10.35 -6.35 -23.85
CA GLU A 1163 10.58 -6.85 -22.51
C GLU A 1163 12.08 -6.74 -22.21
N ALA A 1164 12.45 -5.88 -21.26
CA ALA A 1164 13.79 -5.80 -20.71
C ALA A 1164 13.71 -5.36 -19.24
N MET A 1165 14.69 -5.75 -18.42
CA MET A 1165 14.70 -5.41 -16.99
C MET A 1165 13.47 -5.91 -16.20
N LYS A 1166 12.75 -6.91 -16.74
CA LYS A 1166 11.44 -7.38 -16.28
C LYS A 1166 10.34 -6.31 -16.35
N LEU A 1167 10.48 -5.36 -17.27
CA LEU A 1167 9.53 -4.29 -17.57
C LEU A 1167 9.08 -4.38 -19.02
N GLU A 1168 7.84 -3.97 -19.27
CA GLU A 1168 7.36 -3.66 -20.62
C GLU A 1168 7.81 -2.25 -21.00
N LEU A 1169 8.52 -2.12 -22.12
CA LEU A 1169 9.14 -0.91 -22.60
C LEU A 1169 8.58 -0.55 -23.99
N PRO A 1170 7.57 0.33 -24.06
CA PRO A 1170 7.10 0.84 -25.34
C PRO A 1170 8.21 1.65 -26.03
N VAL A 1171 8.46 1.37 -27.30
CA VAL A 1171 9.37 2.14 -28.15
C VAL A 1171 8.51 3.09 -28.99
N PRO A 1172 8.48 4.40 -28.68
CA PRO A 1172 7.62 5.36 -29.39
C PRO A 1172 8.19 5.72 -30.77
N SER A 1173 7.30 6.08 -31.69
CA SER A 1173 7.67 6.76 -32.92
C SER A 1173 8.16 8.18 -32.59
N PRO A 1174 9.36 8.60 -33.05
CA PRO A 1174 9.87 9.96 -32.82
C PRO A 1174 9.16 11.01 -33.69
N VAL A 1175 8.41 10.59 -34.72
CA VAL A 1175 7.76 11.47 -35.70
C VAL A 1175 6.30 11.08 -35.94
N THR A 1176 5.51 12.03 -36.39
CA THR A 1176 4.18 11.79 -36.98
C THR A 1176 4.36 11.40 -38.44
N GLY A 1177 3.68 10.35 -38.90
CA GLY A 1177 3.84 9.87 -40.27
C GLY A 1177 3.12 8.55 -40.54
N THR A 1178 3.38 7.95 -41.69
CA THR A 1178 2.80 6.65 -42.08
C THR A 1178 3.82 5.53 -41.94
N VAL A 1179 3.44 4.40 -41.35
CA VAL A 1179 4.30 3.22 -41.22
C VAL A 1179 4.57 2.63 -42.59
N LEU A 1180 5.80 2.73 -43.08
CA LEU A 1180 6.21 2.17 -44.38
C LEU A 1180 6.55 0.69 -44.26
N ARG A 1181 7.27 0.30 -43.19
CA ARG A 1181 7.71 -1.07 -42.93
C ARG A 1181 7.67 -1.36 -41.44
N VAL A 1182 7.22 -2.56 -41.07
CA VAL A 1182 7.37 -3.14 -39.73
C VAL A 1182 8.46 -4.20 -39.81
N LEU A 1183 9.53 -4.03 -39.04
CA LEU A 1183 10.74 -4.87 -39.09
C LEU A 1183 10.86 -5.77 -37.85
N ALA A 1184 10.20 -5.41 -36.74
CA ALA A 1184 10.16 -6.19 -35.51
C ALA A 1184 9.19 -7.38 -35.61
N ALA A 1185 9.52 -8.48 -34.93
CA ALA A 1185 8.64 -9.64 -34.75
C ALA A 1185 8.62 -10.10 -33.28
N PRO A 1186 7.46 -10.46 -32.70
CA PRO A 1186 7.37 -10.94 -31.32
C PRO A 1186 8.32 -12.12 -31.04
N GLY A 1187 8.90 -12.16 -29.84
CA GLY A 1187 9.89 -13.14 -29.39
C GLY A 1187 11.34 -12.85 -29.83
N THR A 1188 11.56 -11.91 -30.74
CA THR A 1188 12.89 -11.60 -31.27
C THR A 1188 13.73 -10.84 -30.25
N GLN A 1189 14.96 -11.27 -30.01
CA GLN A 1189 15.92 -10.52 -29.19
C GLN A 1189 16.53 -9.38 -30.03
N VAL A 1190 16.54 -8.17 -29.49
CA VAL A 1190 17.05 -6.97 -30.16
C VAL A 1190 18.21 -6.36 -29.36
N GLN A 1191 19.16 -5.76 -30.07
CA GLN A 1191 20.25 -4.95 -29.50
C GLN A 1191 19.95 -3.44 -29.69
N PRO A 1192 20.59 -2.54 -28.92
CA PRO A 1192 20.49 -1.10 -29.19
C PRO A 1192 20.78 -0.80 -30.66
N GLY A 1193 19.95 0.03 -31.30
CA GLY A 1193 20.07 0.36 -32.72
C GLY A 1193 19.43 -0.64 -33.69
N THR A 1194 18.90 -1.78 -33.22
CA THR A 1194 18.18 -2.73 -34.09
C THR A 1194 16.93 -2.08 -34.69
N PRO A 1195 16.77 -2.00 -36.02
CA PRO A 1195 15.57 -1.43 -36.63
C PRO A 1195 14.29 -2.20 -36.28
N LEU A 1196 13.27 -1.48 -35.81
CA LEU A 1196 11.97 -2.02 -35.43
C LEU A 1196 10.88 -1.66 -36.45
N ALA A 1197 10.92 -0.45 -37.01
CA ALA A 1197 10.01 0.02 -38.05
C ALA A 1197 10.60 1.20 -38.83
N VAL A 1198 9.99 1.52 -39.96
CA VAL A 1198 10.31 2.68 -40.80
C VAL A 1198 9.06 3.53 -40.94
N ILE A 1199 9.15 4.81 -40.61
CA ILE A 1199 8.05 5.79 -40.67
C ILE A 1199 8.36 6.80 -41.78
N GLY A 1200 7.44 6.93 -42.74
CA GLY A 1200 7.50 7.94 -43.78
C GLY A 1200 6.99 9.28 -43.25
N VAL A 1201 7.70 10.35 -43.57
CA VAL A 1201 7.29 11.72 -43.25
C VAL A 1201 6.31 12.19 -44.32
N ASP A 1202 5.24 12.88 -43.90
CA ASP A 1202 4.27 13.52 -44.81
C ASP A 1202 4.89 14.69 -45.58
#